data_AF-A0A4Y7IV98-F1
#
_entry.id   AF-A0A4Y7IV98-F1
#
_cell.length_a   1.000
_cell.length_b   1.000
_cell.length_c   1.000
_cell.angle_alpha   90.00
_cell.angle_beta   90.00
_cell.angle_gamma   90.00
#
_symmetry.space_group_name_H-M   'P 1'
#
loop_
_entity.id
_entity.type
_entity.pdbx_description
1 polymer ?
#
loop_
_entity_poly.entity_id
_entity_poly.type
_entity_poly.pdbx_seq_one_letter_code
_entity_poly.pdbx_strand_id
1 'polypeptide(L)'
;MKPLLLLLLHRHHLFLFLLTITAATFSLSYAQQKNYSLIETEALTSFKLNLHDPLGILSGWDKSIPVCDWRGVVCYQNRVRELRLPRFQLTGKLTDHLSNLTELRKLSLRSNRFNGTIPVSLAKCTRLRALFLQYNSFSGKLPSEISHLNDLQVLNVAQNFLFGEISSDLPLNLRYLDLSSNSFSGEIPKNLSKNTKLQFINLSFNKFSGGIPGNFGSLQQLEYLWLDWNLLEGTLPSALGNCSSLMHLSVQGNAIRGLIPSGFGELPNFKISLSHNNLSGSISSSLFCNVSFNPPSLRIVQLGFNAFTDIVPPKESRFFSVLQVLDLQENQIQGVFPSWLMNISTLTVIDLSRNSFSGTLPIQVGNLLKLEELRVANNSLTGTIPLEIQKCSSLSGEKSLQMLALGANNFSGSIPTSFENLSQLQILNLRKNELTGNVPEEILSLRNLTTLNLSGNKFSGKIPSSIGNLLSLTTLDLSKQNLSGEVPFELPGLPNLQVISLEENNLIGNVPEGLSSLLSLRFLNLSSNQFSGEIPATYGFLRSLLVLSLSKNRISGKIPEEIGNSSELQELDLGENNFTGDIPEGLSEISTLTSLSVDENHLSGVIPSSLSNLTKLNWEHSIGLTNISSLKYFNVSKNNLEALEKECENDKIVNKRKKKLLVLVVVAIAGAFLVSLCCCFYIFSLLRWRKKLRDAATGEKKKSPARGSSGTESRGSGENGGPKLVMFNSKITYAETVEATRQFDEENVLSRGRYGLVFKACYLDGTVLSIRRLPDGSLNEGLFKKEAELLGKVKHRNLTVLRGYYAGPPDVRLLVYDYMPNGNLATLLQEASHQDGHVLNWPMRHLIALGVARGISFLHSTTMVHGDVKPQNVLFDADFEAHLSDFGLDRLTIATSAEASSSTPTVGTLGYVSPKAVLTGEATKEGDVYSFGIVLLELLTGRRPVMFTEDEDIVKWVKKQLQRGQISELLEPGLLELDPESSEWEEFLLGVKVGLLCTAPDPLDRPSMADIVFMLEGCRVGPDIPSSADPTSQPSPA
;
A
#
# COMPACT_ATOMS: atom_id res chain seq x y z
N MET A 1 15.75 76.63 55.86
CA MET A 1 15.31 75.23 56.09
C MET A 1 13.90 74.94 55.58
N LYS A 2 12.83 75.63 56.01
CA LYS A 2 11.42 75.30 55.64
C LYS A 2 11.13 74.94 54.16
N PRO A 3 11.60 75.65 53.11
CA PRO A 3 11.21 75.33 51.73
C PRO A 3 11.81 74.01 51.20
N LEU A 4 12.96 73.57 51.71
CA LEU A 4 13.60 72.33 51.26
C LEU A 4 12.79 71.08 51.68
N LEU A 5 12.15 71.16 52.85
CA LEU A 5 11.33 70.08 53.41
C LEU A 5 10.04 69.87 52.59
N LEU A 6 9.42 70.95 52.10
CA LEU A 6 8.26 70.86 51.21
C LEU A 6 8.60 70.21 49.87
N LEU A 7 9.76 70.55 49.28
CA LEU A 7 10.23 69.93 48.03
C LEU A 7 10.51 68.42 48.18
N LEU A 8 11.06 68.01 49.32
CA LEU A 8 11.25 66.60 49.66
C LEU A 8 9.92 65.87 49.87
N LEU A 9 8.99 66.46 50.63
CA LEU A 9 7.64 65.91 50.84
C LEU A 9 6.88 65.77 49.51
N HIS A 10 6.91 66.78 48.65
CA HIS A 10 6.20 66.74 47.37
C HIS A 10 6.79 65.67 46.42
N ARG A 11 8.12 65.50 46.40
CA ARG A 11 8.77 64.35 45.72
C ARG A 11 8.35 63.01 46.33
N HIS A 12 8.26 62.89 47.65
CA HIS A 12 7.83 61.66 48.31
C HIS A 12 6.37 61.30 47.98
N HIS A 13 5.47 62.28 48.01
CA HIS A 13 4.07 62.07 47.63
C HIS A 13 3.91 61.73 46.14
N LEU A 14 4.67 62.37 45.24
CA LEU A 14 4.64 62.04 43.81
C LEU A 14 5.20 60.63 43.55
N PHE A 15 6.26 60.23 44.25
CA PHE A 15 6.81 58.87 44.18
C PHE A 15 5.82 57.82 44.70
N LEU A 16 5.20 58.07 45.86
CA LEU A 16 4.15 57.21 46.41
C LEU A 16 2.95 57.11 45.46
N PHE A 17 2.51 58.22 44.86
CA PHE A 17 1.40 58.24 43.90
C PHE A 17 1.71 57.42 42.64
N LEU A 18 2.90 57.60 42.06
CA LEU A 18 3.39 56.77 40.95
C LEU A 18 3.45 55.28 41.33
N LEU A 19 3.95 54.96 42.53
CA LEU A 19 4.07 53.58 43.01
C LEU A 19 2.69 52.94 43.30
N THR A 20 1.70 53.72 43.75
CA THR A 20 0.31 53.25 43.85
C THR A 20 -0.36 53.07 42.50
N ILE A 21 -0.04 53.91 41.49
CA ILE A 21 -0.55 53.74 40.13
C ILE A 21 0.04 52.50 39.48
N THR A 22 1.36 52.25 39.60
CA THR A 22 1.98 51.03 39.06
C THR A 22 1.47 49.78 39.79
N ALA A 23 1.30 49.82 41.12
CA ALA A 23 0.68 48.72 41.86
C ALA A 23 -0.77 48.46 41.42
N ALA A 24 -1.56 49.52 41.15
CA ALA A 24 -2.94 49.40 40.68
C ALA A 24 -3.03 48.82 39.26
N THR A 25 -2.18 49.28 38.32
CA THR A 25 -2.16 48.72 36.95
C THR A 25 -1.65 47.28 36.92
N PHE A 26 -0.69 46.92 37.78
CA PHE A 26 -0.24 45.53 37.95
C PHE A 26 -1.32 44.64 38.58
N SER A 27 -2.13 45.18 39.50
CA SER A 27 -3.27 44.47 40.10
C SER A 27 -4.39 44.24 39.08
N LEU A 28 -4.68 45.24 38.24
CA LEU A 28 -5.66 45.16 37.15
C LEU A 28 -5.24 44.17 36.07
N SER A 29 -3.97 44.19 35.62
CA SER A 29 -3.47 43.25 34.62
C SER A 29 -3.45 41.81 35.16
N TYR A 30 -3.05 41.61 36.42
CA TYR A 30 -3.08 40.30 37.08
C TYR A 30 -4.52 39.75 37.21
N ALA A 31 -5.48 40.60 37.61
CA ALA A 31 -6.90 40.22 37.68
C ALA A 31 -7.46 39.86 36.30
N GLN A 32 -7.12 40.62 35.26
CA GLN A 32 -7.55 40.35 33.88
C GLN A 32 -6.92 39.06 33.32
N GLN A 33 -5.63 38.81 33.58
CA GLN A 33 -4.94 37.58 33.18
C GLN A 33 -5.53 36.34 33.87
N LYS A 34 -5.87 36.45 35.17
CA LYS A 34 -6.57 35.41 35.93
C LYS A 34 -7.96 35.11 35.36
N ASN A 35 -8.68 36.12 34.88
CA ASN A 35 -10.00 35.95 34.26
C ASN A 35 -9.91 35.22 32.91
N TYR A 36 -8.94 35.57 32.05
CA TYR A 36 -8.70 34.81 30.80
C TYR A 36 -8.29 33.36 31.06
N SER A 37 -7.43 33.11 32.05
CA SER A 37 -7.02 31.76 32.43
C SER A 37 -8.21 30.88 32.84
N LEU A 38 -9.19 31.42 33.58
CA LEU A 38 -10.42 30.70 33.92
C LEU A 38 -11.22 30.32 32.67
N ILE A 39 -11.42 31.27 31.75
CA ILE A 39 -12.17 31.05 30.49
C ILE A 39 -11.52 29.96 29.62
N GLU A 40 -10.19 29.93 29.52
CA GLU A 40 -9.47 28.89 28.77
C GLU A 40 -9.49 27.53 29.50
N THR A 41 -9.48 27.53 30.83
CA THR A 41 -9.67 26.31 31.65
C THR A 41 -11.06 25.72 31.45
N GLU A 42 -12.11 26.54 31.43
CA GLU A 42 -13.47 26.10 31.15
C GLU A 42 -13.63 25.59 29.71
N ALA A 43 -13.01 26.25 28.73
CA ALA A 43 -13.01 25.82 27.34
C ALA A 43 -12.38 24.43 27.16
N LEU A 44 -11.18 24.21 27.72
CA LEU A 44 -10.47 22.93 27.62
C LEU A 44 -11.13 21.84 28.49
N THR A 45 -11.70 22.19 29.65
CA THR A 45 -12.50 21.22 30.44
C THR A 45 -13.76 20.79 29.65
N SER A 46 -14.48 21.74 29.05
CA SER A 46 -15.67 21.47 28.24
C SER A 46 -15.33 20.60 27.03
N PHE A 47 -14.19 20.86 26.37
CA PHE A 47 -13.66 19.98 25.33
C PHE A 47 -13.44 18.55 25.84
N LYS A 48 -12.64 18.35 26.91
CA LYS A 48 -12.39 17.03 27.53
C LYS A 48 -13.68 16.29 27.88
N LEU A 49 -14.67 16.97 28.47
CA LEU A 49 -15.96 16.37 28.87
C LEU A 49 -16.86 15.93 27.71
N ASN A 50 -16.61 16.41 26.48
CA ASN A 50 -17.36 16.01 25.28
C ASN A 50 -16.67 14.90 24.48
N LEU A 51 -15.57 14.34 24.99
CA LEU A 51 -14.80 13.28 24.35
C LEU A 51 -14.81 11.98 25.17
N HIS A 52 -14.70 10.87 24.47
CA HIS A 52 -14.31 9.59 25.03
C HIS A 52 -12.85 9.31 24.63
N ASP A 53 -12.02 9.17 25.67
CA ASP A 53 -10.56 9.03 25.65
C ASP A 53 -10.20 7.62 26.14
N PRO A 54 -10.12 6.62 25.24
CA PRO A 54 -9.91 5.23 25.63
C PRO A 54 -8.50 4.94 26.15
N LEU A 55 -7.55 5.85 25.91
CA LEU A 55 -6.14 5.73 26.28
C LEU A 55 -5.75 6.59 27.51
N GLY A 56 -6.70 7.35 28.08
CA GLY A 56 -6.49 8.19 29.26
C GLY A 56 -5.50 9.35 29.04
N ILE A 57 -5.29 9.79 27.80
CA ILE A 57 -4.31 10.82 27.43
C ILE A 57 -4.63 12.18 28.04
N LEU A 58 -5.92 12.48 28.22
CA LEU A 58 -6.44 13.70 28.80
C LEU A 58 -6.62 13.59 30.33
N SER A 59 -6.22 12.48 30.97
CA SER A 59 -6.34 12.26 32.42
C SER A 59 -5.82 13.46 33.23
N GLY A 60 -4.56 13.84 33.02
CA GLY A 60 -3.87 14.96 33.69
C GLY A 60 -4.36 16.37 33.35
N TRP A 61 -5.42 16.53 32.54
CA TRP A 61 -6.12 17.82 32.42
C TRP A 61 -7.02 18.02 33.65
N ASP A 62 -6.45 18.50 34.75
CA ASP A 62 -7.16 18.82 35.99
C ASP A 62 -7.11 20.33 36.28
N LYS A 63 -8.22 20.86 36.81
CA LYS A 63 -8.39 22.28 37.17
C LYS A 63 -7.50 22.72 38.34
N SER A 64 -6.91 21.79 39.09
CA SER A 64 -5.90 22.09 40.11
C SER A 64 -4.54 22.51 39.53
N ILE A 65 -4.27 22.16 38.27
CA ILE A 65 -3.01 22.40 37.56
C ILE A 65 -3.23 23.48 36.47
N PRO A 66 -2.30 24.42 36.24
CA PRO A 66 -2.42 25.40 35.17
C PRO A 66 -2.60 24.74 33.78
N VAL A 67 -3.52 25.28 32.97
CA VAL A 67 -3.81 24.77 31.61
C VAL A 67 -2.60 24.69 30.68
N CYS A 68 -1.55 25.46 30.97
CA CYS A 68 -0.34 25.45 30.19
C CYS A 68 0.47 24.16 30.37
N ASP A 69 0.33 23.46 31.50
CA ASP A 69 1.06 22.24 31.80
C ASP A 69 0.28 20.98 31.35
N TRP A 70 -0.96 21.17 30.87
CA TRP A 70 -1.80 20.10 30.36
C TRP A 70 -1.24 19.51 29.05
N ARG A 71 -1.23 18.18 28.96
CA ARG A 71 -0.68 17.45 27.80
C ARG A 71 -1.33 17.90 26.49
N GLY A 72 -0.50 18.33 25.54
CA GLY A 72 -0.93 18.82 24.22
C GLY A 72 -1.27 20.31 24.14
N VAL A 73 -1.31 21.04 25.26
CA VAL A 73 -1.61 22.48 25.32
C VAL A 73 -0.31 23.28 25.34
N VAL A 74 -0.07 24.16 24.36
CA VAL A 74 1.08 25.07 24.34
C VAL A 74 0.61 26.49 24.65
N CYS A 75 1.29 27.18 25.55
CA CYS A 75 1.00 28.55 25.94
C CYS A 75 2.05 29.57 25.49
N TYR A 76 1.63 30.83 25.37
CA TYR A 76 2.50 32.00 25.32
C TYR A 76 1.92 33.09 26.22
N GLN A 77 2.73 33.71 27.09
CA GLN A 77 2.28 34.72 28.08
C GLN A 77 1.07 34.25 28.96
N ASN A 78 1.08 32.97 29.33
CA ASN A 78 0.00 32.28 30.07
C ASN A 78 -1.38 32.29 29.37
N ARG A 79 -1.38 32.36 28.03
CA ARG A 79 -2.56 32.19 27.17
C ARG A 79 -2.37 30.99 26.25
N VAL A 80 -3.43 30.22 26.00
CA VAL A 80 -3.39 29.05 25.12
C VAL A 80 -3.14 29.48 23.67
N ARG A 81 -2.00 29.06 23.13
CA ARG A 81 -1.52 29.38 21.78
C ARG A 81 -1.62 28.19 20.82
N GLU A 82 -1.50 26.95 21.31
CA GLU A 82 -1.67 25.75 20.47
C GLU A 82 -2.38 24.63 21.23
N LEU A 83 -3.14 23.83 20.49
CA LEU A 83 -3.73 22.58 20.98
C LEU A 83 -3.37 21.45 19.99
N ARG A 84 -2.50 20.54 20.44
CA ARG A 84 -1.90 19.46 19.65
C ARG A 84 -2.24 18.10 20.28
N LEU A 85 -3.26 17.42 19.73
CA LEU A 85 -3.73 16.10 20.17
C LEU A 85 -3.86 15.07 19.02
N PRO A 86 -2.82 14.85 18.19
CA PRO A 86 -2.88 13.88 17.10
C PRO A 86 -2.77 12.42 17.61
N ARG A 87 -3.35 11.46 16.87
CA ARG A 87 -3.10 10.00 17.04
C ARG A 87 -3.38 9.43 18.45
N PHE A 88 -4.40 9.94 19.14
CA PHE A 88 -4.78 9.50 20.48
C PHE A 88 -6.09 8.70 20.53
N GLN A 89 -6.59 8.25 19.38
CA GLN A 89 -7.87 7.53 19.22
C GLN A 89 -9.10 8.26 19.81
N LEU A 90 -9.00 9.58 20.02
CA LEU A 90 -10.03 10.39 20.66
C LEU A 90 -11.32 10.36 19.84
N THR A 91 -12.45 10.12 20.52
CA THR A 91 -13.79 10.10 19.93
C THR A 91 -14.67 11.18 20.55
N GLY A 92 -15.63 11.72 19.80
CA GLY A 92 -16.55 12.75 20.29
C GLY A 92 -16.67 13.93 19.33
N LYS A 93 -17.25 15.04 19.79
CA LYS A 93 -17.56 16.20 18.96
C LYS A 93 -16.79 17.44 19.41
N LEU A 94 -16.45 18.31 18.45
CA LEU A 94 -15.99 19.65 18.76
C LEU A 94 -17.17 20.50 19.24
N THR A 95 -16.96 21.33 20.27
CA THR A 95 -17.97 22.22 20.83
C THR A 95 -17.58 23.68 20.67
N ASP A 96 -18.57 24.57 20.66
CA ASP A 96 -18.32 26.01 20.48
C ASP A 96 -17.44 26.65 21.56
N HIS A 97 -17.25 25.98 22.70
CA HIS A 97 -16.36 26.43 23.77
C HIS A 97 -14.89 26.51 23.34
N LEU A 98 -14.45 25.75 22.32
CA LEU A 98 -13.10 25.92 21.74
C LEU A 98 -12.87 27.35 21.21
N SER A 99 -13.94 28.04 20.79
CA SER A 99 -13.83 29.42 20.28
C SER A 99 -13.45 30.47 21.34
N ASN A 100 -13.43 30.09 22.62
CA ASN A 100 -12.94 30.93 23.70
C ASN A 100 -11.40 30.99 23.77
N LEU A 101 -10.68 30.10 23.07
CA LEU A 101 -9.21 30.10 22.97
C LEU A 101 -8.75 31.19 21.98
N THR A 102 -8.90 32.46 22.36
CA THR A 102 -8.75 33.61 21.45
C THR A 102 -7.30 33.88 20.99
N GLU A 103 -6.30 33.28 21.64
CA GLU A 103 -4.89 33.36 21.26
C GLU A 103 -4.38 32.14 20.45
N LEU A 104 -5.28 31.20 20.13
CA LEU A 104 -4.97 29.95 19.45
C LEU A 104 -4.46 30.21 18.01
N ARG A 105 -3.23 29.77 17.73
CA ARG A 105 -2.55 29.84 16.43
C ARG A 105 -2.49 28.50 15.71
N LYS A 106 -2.43 27.38 16.43
CA LYS A 106 -2.35 26.03 15.85
C LYS A 106 -3.32 25.07 16.54
N LEU A 107 -4.25 24.50 15.78
CA LEU A 107 -5.16 23.46 16.23
C LEU A 107 -4.90 22.19 15.42
N SER A 108 -4.47 21.12 16.10
CA SER A 108 -4.15 19.84 15.46
C SER A 108 -4.79 18.69 16.21
N LEU A 109 -5.81 18.10 15.57
CA LEU A 109 -6.62 16.98 16.06
C LEU A 109 -6.57 15.79 15.08
N ARG A 110 -5.61 15.79 14.16
CA ARG A 110 -5.46 14.82 13.06
C ARG A 110 -5.32 13.36 13.53
N SER A 111 -5.75 12.42 12.69
CA SER A 111 -5.62 10.97 12.91
C SER A 111 -6.28 10.53 14.22
N ASN A 112 -7.55 10.85 14.38
CA ASN A 112 -8.38 10.46 15.53
C ASN A 112 -9.74 9.93 15.02
N ARG A 113 -10.76 9.92 15.87
CA ARG A 113 -12.13 9.48 15.56
C ARG A 113 -13.15 10.55 15.97
N PHE A 114 -12.77 11.83 15.88
CA PHE A 114 -13.68 12.96 16.09
C PHE A 114 -14.80 12.95 15.02
N ASN A 115 -16.01 13.33 15.40
CA ASN A 115 -17.19 13.28 14.54
C ASN A 115 -18.09 14.51 14.67
N GLY A 116 -19.14 14.55 13.85
CA GLY A 116 -20.04 15.70 13.76
C GLY A 116 -19.47 16.82 12.89
N THR A 117 -20.01 18.03 13.05
CA THR A 117 -19.66 19.20 12.23
C THR A 117 -18.46 19.96 12.79
N ILE A 118 -17.65 20.55 11.91
CA ILE A 118 -16.69 21.60 12.29
C ILE A 118 -17.48 22.82 12.81
N PRO A 119 -17.27 23.30 14.05
CA PRO A 119 -18.07 24.39 14.60
C PRO A 119 -17.79 25.73 13.91
N VAL A 120 -18.86 26.42 13.49
CA VAL A 120 -18.79 27.76 12.87
C VAL A 120 -18.08 28.76 13.78
N SER A 121 -18.25 28.61 15.10
CA SER A 121 -17.61 29.46 16.12
C SER A 121 -16.09 29.44 16.11
N LEU A 122 -15.44 28.42 15.51
CA LEU A 122 -13.98 28.37 15.38
C LEU A 122 -13.42 29.59 14.61
N ALA A 123 -14.23 30.22 13.76
CA ALA A 123 -13.93 31.49 13.09
C ALA A 123 -13.61 32.67 14.06
N LYS A 124 -13.96 32.57 15.35
CA LYS A 124 -13.61 33.59 16.36
C LYS A 124 -12.14 33.50 16.82
N CYS A 125 -11.45 32.39 16.58
CA CYS A 125 -10.02 32.24 16.86
C CYS A 125 -9.20 32.97 15.78
N THR A 126 -9.36 34.29 15.64
CA THR A 126 -8.84 35.08 14.51
C THR A 126 -7.33 35.09 14.34
N ARG A 127 -6.57 34.59 15.34
CA ARG A 127 -5.12 34.38 15.29
C ARG A 127 -4.71 32.99 14.77
N LEU A 128 -5.66 32.14 14.38
CA LEU A 128 -5.40 30.78 13.91
C LEU A 128 -4.66 30.82 12.56
N ARG A 129 -3.47 30.20 12.54
CA ARG A 129 -2.57 30.08 11.38
C ARG A 129 -2.60 28.69 10.75
N ALA A 130 -2.80 27.64 11.55
CA ALA A 130 -2.85 26.27 11.06
C ALA A 130 -3.97 25.46 11.71
N LEU A 131 -4.78 24.82 10.86
CA LEU A 131 -5.88 23.93 11.23
C LEU A 131 -5.69 22.55 10.59
N PHE A 132 -5.45 21.55 11.43
CA PHE A 132 -5.21 20.15 11.05
C PHE A 132 -6.28 19.23 11.66
N LEU A 133 -7.27 18.85 10.85
CA LEU A 133 -8.40 18.00 11.23
C LEU A 133 -8.46 16.68 10.45
N GLN A 134 -7.44 16.39 9.62
CA GLN A 134 -7.46 15.26 8.70
C GLN A 134 -7.44 13.88 9.36
N TYR A 135 -7.88 12.85 8.63
CA TYR A 135 -8.04 11.48 9.15
C TYR A 135 -8.92 11.46 10.42
N ASN A 136 -10.21 11.77 10.22
CA ASN A 136 -11.25 11.81 11.25
C ASN A 136 -12.60 11.40 10.62
N SER A 137 -13.70 11.63 11.34
CA SER A 137 -15.07 11.36 10.90
C SER A 137 -15.94 12.63 10.90
N PHE A 138 -15.36 13.80 10.62
CA PHE A 138 -16.09 15.06 10.48
C PHE A 138 -17.04 15.03 9.28
N SER A 139 -18.21 15.66 9.41
CA SER A 139 -19.25 15.67 8.39
C SER A 139 -20.01 16.99 8.33
N GLY A 140 -20.84 17.17 7.31
CA GLY A 140 -21.49 18.46 7.02
C GLY A 140 -20.67 19.33 6.07
N LYS A 141 -21.01 20.62 5.98
CA LYS A 141 -20.25 21.58 5.17
C LYS A 141 -19.01 22.08 5.92
N LEU A 142 -17.98 22.47 5.17
CA LEU A 142 -16.91 23.34 5.67
C LEU A 142 -17.53 24.74 5.97
N PRO A 143 -17.40 25.30 7.19
CA PRO A 143 -17.98 26.60 7.50
C PRO A 143 -17.43 27.74 6.64
N SER A 144 -18.33 28.47 5.97
CA SER A 144 -18.02 29.68 5.18
C SER A 144 -17.28 30.75 5.98
N GLU A 145 -17.57 30.82 7.27
CA GLU A 145 -17.07 31.79 8.23
C GLU A 145 -15.58 31.58 8.55
N ILE A 146 -14.97 30.46 8.15
CA ILE A 146 -13.52 30.26 8.17
C ILE A 146 -12.81 31.37 7.38
N SER A 147 -13.44 31.96 6.36
CA SER A 147 -12.98 33.16 5.64
C SER A 147 -12.50 34.32 6.53
N HIS A 148 -13.08 34.49 7.74
CA HIS A 148 -12.67 35.54 8.68
C HIS A 148 -11.31 35.29 9.36
N LEU A 149 -10.77 34.08 9.26
CA LEU A 149 -9.46 33.69 9.81
C LEU A 149 -8.32 34.22 8.92
N ASN A 150 -8.18 35.53 8.84
CA ASN A 150 -7.25 36.21 7.93
C ASN A 150 -5.77 35.80 8.12
N ASP A 151 -5.37 35.31 9.30
CA ASP A 151 -4.03 34.81 9.60
C ASP A 151 -3.80 33.35 9.14
N LEU A 152 -4.83 32.64 8.63
CA LEU A 152 -4.76 31.21 8.30
C LEU A 152 -3.88 30.95 7.07
N GLN A 153 -2.80 30.18 7.28
CA GLN A 153 -1.81 29.76 6.30
C GLN A 153 -2.00 28.29 5.89
N VAL A 154 -2.46 27.43 6.81
CA VAL A 154 -2.63 25.99 6.58
C VAL A 154 -4.05 25.55 6.94
N LEU A 155 -4.74 24.95 5.98
CA LEU A 155 -6.03 24.28 6.18
C LEU A 155 -5.96 22.86 5.62
N ASN A 156 -5.92 21.86 6.50
CA ASN A 156 -6.01 20.45 6.11
C ASN A 156 -7.19 19.77 6.84
N VAL A 157 -8.17 19.31 6.07
CA VAL A 157 -9.36 18.56 6.53
C VAL A 157 -9.53 17.24 5.76
N ALA A 158 -8.47 16.74 5.13
CA ALA A 158 -8.51 15.57 4.27
C ALA A 158 -8.98 14.28 4.98
N GLN A 159 -9.42 13.29 4.21
CA GLN A 159 -9.87 11.98 4.72
C GLN A 159 -10.95 12.13 5.83
N ASN A 160 -12.10 12.69 5.43
CA ASN A 160 -13.27 12.95 6.28
C ASN A 160 -14.57 12.74 5.46
N PHE A 161 -15.73 13.04 6.04
CA PHE A 161 -17.06 12.94 5.40
C PHE A 161 -17.70 14.32 5.15
N LEU A 162 -16.89 15.36 4.91
CA LEU A 162 -17.38 16.72 4.60
C LEU A 162 -17.98 16.77 3.18
N PHE A 163 -18.98 17.61 2.97
CA PHE A 163 -19.70 17.66 1.69
C PHE A 163 -20.23 19.04 1.30
N GLY A 164 -20.61 19.16 0.02
CA GLY A 164 -21.17 20.38 -0.56
C GLY A 164 -20.12 21.30 -1.18
N GLU A 165 -20.54 22.50 -1.55
CA GLU A 165 -19.68 23.51 -2.20
C GLU A 165 -18.69 24.16 -1.23
N ILE A 166 -17.48 24.44 -1.73
CA ILE A 166 -16.52 25.31 -1.05
C ILE A 166 -16.98 26.77 -1.22
N SER A 167 -16.83 27.58 -0.18
CA SER A 167 -17.04 29.03 -0.22
C SER A 167 -16.27 29.70 -1.37
N SER A 168 -16.89 30.68 -2.03
CA SER A 168 -16.19 31.58 -2.96
C SER A 168 -15.10 32.40 -2.29
N ASP A 169 -15.16 32.55 -0.97
CA ASP A 169 -14.24 33.38 -0.20
C ASP A 169 -13.64 32.51 0.91
N LEU A 170 -12.34 32.30 0.81
CA LEU A 170 -11.49 31.56 1.74
C LEU A 170 -10.41 32.51 2.29
N PRO A 171 -9.73 32.16 3.40
CA PRO A 171 -8.67 33.00 3.98
C PRO A 171 -7.58 33.38 2.97
N LEU A 172 -7.29 34.67 2.84
CA LEU A 172 -6.43 35.21 1.78
C LEU A 172 -4.93 34.88 1.93
N ASN A 173 -4.51 34.35 3.09
CA ASN A 173 -3.11 34.07 3.42
C ASN A 173 -2.72 32.58 3.33
N LEU A 174 -3.59 31.70 2.83
CA LEU A 174 -3.28 30.27 2.70
C LEU A 174 -2.03 30.04 1.83
N ARG A 175 -1.10 29.25 2.36
CA ARG A 175 0.00 28.58 1.64
C ARG A 175 -0.38 27.14 1.25
N TYR A 176 -1.08 26.44 2.14
CA TYR A 176 -1.40 25.03 2.03
C TYR A 176 -2.90 24.78 2.21
N LEU A 177 -3.53 24.16 1.21
CA LEU A 177 -4.94 23.79 1.21
C LEU A 177 -5.11 22.32 0.81
N ASP A 178 -5.60 21.49 1.74
CA ASP A 178 -5.90 20.08 1.51
C ASP A 178 -7.31 19.74 1.97
N LEU A 179 -8.18 19.46 0.99
CA LEU A 179 -9.58 19.11 1.15
C LEU A 179 -9.86 17.69 0.60
N SER A 180 -8.82 16.90 0.34
CA SER A 180 -8.90 15.63 -0.37
C SER A 180 -9.66 14.52 0.37
N SER A 181 -10.08 13.47 -0.35
CA SER A 181 -10.78 12.31 0.21
C SER A 181 -11.97 12.68 1.08
N ASN A 182 -12.95 13.35 0.47
CA ASN A 182 -14.15 13.86 1.12
C ASN A 182 -15.37 13.66 0.17
N SER A 183 -16.39 14.51 0.25
CA SER A 183 -17.52 14.55 -0.68
C SER A 183 -17.95 15.97 -1.03
N PHE A 184 -16.98 16.89 -1.11
CA PHE A 184 -17.19 18.23 -1.64
C PHE A 184 -17.60 18.18 -3.12
N SER A 185 -18.36 19.18 -3.57
CA SER A 185 -19.03 19.18 -4.88
C SER A 185 -19.14 20.57 -5.50
N GLY A 186 -19.44 20.66 -6.80
CA GLY A 186 -19.61 21.92 -7.52
C GLY A 186 -18.32 22.42 -8.15
N GLU A 187 -18.30 23.66 -8.66
CA GLU A 187 -17.08 24.22 -9.30
C GLU A 187 -15.96 24.50 -8.30
N ILE A 188 -14.71 24.33 -8.75
CA ILE A 188 -13.53 24.79 -8.01
C ILE A 188 -13.58 26.33 -7.91
N PRO A 189 -13.52 26.94 -6.70
CA PRO A 189 -13.68 28.38 -6.55
C PRO A 189 -12.58 29.18 -7.27
N LYS A 190 -12.95 29.86 -8.37
CA LYS A 190 -12.06 30.72 -9.16
C LYS A 190 -11.33 31.77 -8.30
N ASN A 191 -11.97 32.26 -7.23
CA ASN A 191 -11.38 33.20 -6.27
C ASN A 191 -10.14 32.67 -5.53
N LEU A 192 -9.85 31.37 -5.52
CA LEU A 192 -8.61 30.81 -4.95
C LEU A 192 -7.34 31.47 -5.54
N SER A 193 -7.38 31.96 -6.78
CA SER A 193 -6.23 32.66 -7.40
C SER A 193 -5.89 34.01 -6.75
N LYS A 194 -6.74 34.54 -5.85
CA LYS A 194 -6.44 35.72 -5.02
C LYS A 194 -5.36 35.43 -3.97
N ASN A 195 -5.23 34.16 -3.57
CA ASN A 195 -4.28 33.72 -2.56
C ASN A 195 -2.91 33.50 -3.20
N THR A 196 -2.22 34.58 -3.56
CA THR A 196 -0.93 34.56 -4.29
C THR A 196 0.22 33.86 -3.55
N LYS A 197 -0.02 33.39 -2.33
CA LYS A 197 0.88 32.60 -1.48
C LYS A 197 0.64 31.09 -1.53
N LEU A 198 -0.39 30.61 -2.24
CA LEU A 198 -0.68 29.17 -2.35
C LEU A 198 0.47 28.45 -3.05
N GLN A 199 1.06 27.49 -2.33
CA GLN A 199 2.09 26.56 -2.80
C GLN A 199 1.51 25.17 -3.04
N PHE A 200 0.53 24.76 -2.24
CA PHE A 200 -0.06 23.42 -2.29
C PHE A 200 -1.60 23.50 -2.33
N ILE A 201 -2.20 22.87 -3.34
CA ILE A 201 -3.65 22.69 -3.49
C ILE A 201 -3.94 21.22 -3.79
N ASN A 202 -4.55 20.52 -2.84
CA ASN A 202 -5.06 19.16 -3.03
C ASN A 202 -6.59 19.11 -2.84
N LEU A 203 -7.29 18.77 -3.92
CA LEU A 203 -8.75 18.60 -3.99
C LEU A 203 -9.14 17.18 -4.44
N SER A 204 -8.18 16.26 -4.57
CA SER A 204 -8.38 14.92 -5.12
C SER A 204 -9.39 14.08 -4.33
N PHE A 205 -10.00 13.07 -4.97
CA PHE A 205 -10.99 12.17 -4.37
C PHE A 205 -12.21 12.92 -3.77
N ASN A 206 -12.89 13.67 -4.62
CA ASN A 206 -14.09 14.46 -4.29
C ASN A 206 -15.11 14.38 -5.45
N LYS A 207 -16.06 15.33 -5.53
CA LYS A 207 -17.10 15.42 -6.57
C LYS A 207 -17.12 16.82 -7.21
N PHE A 208 -15.97 17.48 -7.31
CA PHE A 208 -15.84 18.77 -8.00
C PHE A 208 -16.12 18.61 -9.49
N SER A 209 -16.79 19.58 -10.08
CA SER A 209 -17.32 19.53 -11.44
C SER A 209 -16.98 20.79 -12.23
N GLY A 210 -17.12 20.75 -13.55
CA GLY A 210 -16.79 21.88 -14.43
C GLY A 210 -15.29 22.00 -14.70
N GLY A 211 -14.87 23.16 -15.22
CA GLY A 211 -13.49 23.36 -15.69
C GLY A 211 -12.49 23.78 -14.61
N ILE A 212 -11.24 23.35 -14.79
CA ILE A 212 -10.09 23.83 -13.99
C ILE A 212 -9.97 25.36 -14.16
N PRO A 213 -9.89 26.17 -13.08
CA PRO A 213 -9.84 27.62 -13.20
C PRO A 213 -8.54 28.11 -13.86
N GLY A 214 -8.62 28.58 -15.11
CA GLY A 214 -7.44 29.06 -15.85
C GLY A 214 -6.72 30.25 -15.23
N ASN A 215 -7.38 31.00 -14.35
CA ASN A 215 -6.75 32.06 -13.55
C ASN A 215 -5.82 31.53 -12.45
N PHE A 216 -5.75 30.22 -12.19
CA PHE A 216 -4.69 29.63 -11.36
C PHE A 216 -3.29 29.88 -11.93
N GLY A 217 -3.16 30.19 -13.23
CA GLY A 217 -1.92 30.69 -13.84
C GLY A 217 -1.32 31.97 -13.21
N SER A 218 -2.07 32.69 -12.37
CA SER A 218 -1.53 33.81 -11.57
C SER A 218 -0.87 33.37 -10.26
N LEU A 219 -0.99 32.11 -9.85
CA LEU A 219 -0.38 31.57 -8.64
C LEU A 219 1.08 31.21 -8.90
N GLN A 220 1.94 32.22 -8.88
CA GLN A 220 3.38 32.09 -9.17
C GLN A 220 4.17 31.35 -8.08
N GLN A 221 3.57 31.10 -6.92
CA GLN A 221 4.14 30.26 -5.85
C GLN A 221 3.58 28.83 -5.85
N LEU A 222 2.65 28.47 -6.75
CA LEU A 222 2.03 27.15 -6.76
C LEU A 222 3.01 26.09 -7.26
N GLU A 223 3.32 25.13 -6.38
CA GLU A 223 4.24 24.02 -6.61
C GLU A 223 3.48 22.72 -6.90
N TYR A 224 2.35 22.50 -6.22
CA TYR A 224 1.55 21.26 -6.31
C TYR A 224 0.06 21.56 -6.53
N LEU A 225 -0.51 20.97 -7.59
CA LEU A 225 -1.94 21.03 -7.92
C LEU A 225 -2.48 19.63 -8.21
N TRP A 226 -3.18 19.04 -7.22
CA TRP A 226 -3.76 17.70 -7.31
C TRP A 226 -5.29 17.77 -7.31
N LEU A 227 -5.90 17.20 -8.35
CA LEU A 227 -7.31 17.34 -8.71
C LEU A 227 -7.95 15.99 -9.10
N ASP A 228 -7.30 14.89 -8.78
CA ASP A 228 -7.60 13.53 -9.25
C ASP A 228 -8.96 13.01 -8.75
N TRP A 229 -9.54 12.05 -9.47
CA TRP A 229 -10.75 11.33 -9.08
C TRP A 229 -11.88 12.28 -8.62
N ASN A 230 -12.26 13.15 -9.56
CA ASN A 230 -13.32 14.13 -9.44
C ASN A 230 -14.25 14.01 -10.69
N LEU A 231 -15.12 15.01 -10.90
CA LEU A 231 -16.04 15.11 -12.05
C LEU A 231 -15.67 16.29 -12.96
N LEU A 232 -14.39 16.67 -13.01
CA LEU A 232 -13.91 17.83 -13.76
C LEU A 232 -13.97 17.58 -15.26
N GLU A 233 -14.31 18.62 -16.03
CA GLU A 233 -14.46 18.58 -17.47
C GLU A 233 -13.76 19.78 -18.15
N GLY A 234 -14.00 19.99 -19.45
CA GLY A 234 -13.36 21.06 -20.20
C GLY A 234 -11.92 20.71 -20.59
N THR A 235 -11.02 21.69 -20.58
CA THR A 235 -9.65 21.55 -21.13
C THR A 235 -8.60 21.95 -20.09
N LEU A 236 -7.40 21.37 -20.16
CA LEU A 236 -6.24 21.85 -19.40
C LEU A 236 -5.96 23.33 -19.75
N PRO A 237 -6.02 24.28 -18.80
CA PRO A 237 -5.77 25.69 -19.12
C PRO A 237 -4.30 25.93 -19.45
N SER A 238 -4.01 26.46 -20.64
CA SER A 238 -2.64 26.80 -21.06
C SER A 238 -1.95 27.82 -20.13
N ALA A 239 -2.73 28.65 -19.44
CA ALA A 239 -2.24 29.59 -18.44
C ALA A 239 -1.55 28.93 -17.23
N LEU A 240 -1.80 27.64 -16.94
CA LEU A 240 -1.04 26.90 -15.92
C LEU A 240 0.44 26.71 -16.32
N GLY A 241 0.76 26.73 -17.61
CA GLY A 241 2.15 26.77 -18.10
C GLY A 241 2.90 28.06 -17.74
N ASN A 242 2.21 29.07 -17.19
CA ASN A 242 2.84 30.28 -16.66
C ASN A 242 3.19 30.16 -15.16
N CYS A 243 2.78 29.10 -14.45
CA CYS A 243 3.13 28.90 -13.03
C CYS A 243 4.60 28.44 -12.92
N SER A 244 5.54 29.38 -12.81
CA SER A 244 6.98 29.09 -12.88
C SER A 244 7.53 28.16 -11.79
N SER A 245 6.83 28.04 -10.65
CA SER A 245 7.19 27.11 -9.56
C SER A 245 6.50 25.75 -9.64
N LEU A 246 5.62 25.51 -10.61
CA LEU A 246 4.79 24.29 -10.64
C LEU A 246 5.64 23.05 -10.88
N MET A 247 5.73 22.20 -9.86
CA MET A 247 6.50 20.95 -9.86
C MET A 247 5.63 19.74 -10.20
N HIS A 248 4.34 19.75 -9.84
CA HIS A 248 3.43 18.63 -10.16
C HIS A 248 2.00 19.08 -10.44
N LEU A 249 1.49 18.69 -11.61
CA LEU A 249 0.07 18.73 -11.96
C LEU A 249 -0.48 17.31 -12.06
N SER A 250 -1.47 16.98 -11.22
CA SER A 250 -2.17 15.70 -11.25
C SER A 250 -3.67 15.92 -11.41
N VAL A 251 -4.26 15.31 -12.44
CA VAL A 251 -5.70 15.41 -12.77
C VAL A 251 -6.26 14.04 -13.22
N GLN A 252 -5.69 12.94 -12.71
CA GLN A 252 -6.07 11.58 -13.11
C GLN A 252 -7.54 11.29 -12.82
N GLY A 253 -8.21 10.46 -13.63
CA GLY A 253 -9.57 9.97 -13.32
C GLY A 253 -10.63 11.08 -13.36
N ASN A 254 -10.63 11.88 -14.42
CA ASN A 254 -11.58 12.97 -14.67
C ASN A 254 -12.12 12.90 -16.12
N ALA A 255 -12.89 13.89 -16.54
CA ALA A 255 -13.43 14.03 -17.90
C ALA A 255 -12.78 15.17 -18.69
N ILE A 256 -11.51 15.50 -18.41
CA ILE A 256 -10.77 16.53 -19.14
C ILE A 256 -10.54 16.08 -20.59
N ARG A 257 -10.68 17.00 -21.54
CA ARG A 257 -10.60 16.75 -22.99
C ARG A 257 -9.70 17.76 -23.73
N GLY A 258 -9.41 17.45 -24.99
CA GLY A 258 -8.60 18.31 -25.86
C GLY A 258 -7.09 18.04 -25.77
N LEU A 259 -6.30 18.97 -26.30
CA LEU A 259 -4.83 18.86 -26.36
C LEU A 259 -4.17 19.15 -25.02
N ILE A 260 -2.95 18.64 -24.82
CA ILE A 260 -2.05 19.13 -23.75
C ILE A 260 -1.35 20.41 -24.25
N PRO A 261 -1.44 21.55 -23.53
CA PRO A 261 -0.68 22.76 -23.83
C PRO A 261 0.85 22.51 -23.87
N SER A 262 1.52 22.93 -24.95
CA SER A 262 2.94 22.63 -25.19
C SER A 262 3.89 23.19 -24.12
N GLY A 263 3.56 24.34 -23.53
CA GLY A 263 4.35 25.03 -22.51
C GLY A 263 4.49 24.25 -21.20
N PHE A 264 3.68 23.21 -20.95
CA PHE A 264 3.92 22.28 -19.85
C PHE A 264 5.27 21.54 -19.99
N GLY A 265 5.77 21.34 -21.21
CA GLY A 265 7.11 20.78 -21.47
C GLY A 265 8.26 21.79 -21.25
N GLU A 266 7.96 23.06 -20.99
CA GLU A 266 8.94 24.13 -20.77
C GLU A 266 9.17 24.44 -19.28
N LEU A 267 8.34 23.89 -18.38
CA LEU A 267 8.42 24.12 -16.93
C LEU A 267 9.63 23.41 -16.29
N PRO A 268 10.36 24.06 -15.35
CA PRO A 268 11.47 23.45 -14.62
C PRO A 268 10.97 22.46 -13.56
N ASN A 269 11.70 21.36 -13.34
CA ASN A 269 11.42 20.29 -12.36
C ASN A 269 9.98 19.73 -12.35
N PHE A 270 9.26 19.83 -13.47
CA PHE A 270 7.85 19.51 -13.57
C PHE A 270 7.55 18.03 -13.82
N LYS A 271 6.40 17.57 -13.30
CA LYS A 271 5.78 16.25 -13.48
C LYS A 271 4.33 16.42 -13.89
N ILE A 272 3.84 15.52 -14.75
CA ILE A 272 2.47 15.59 -15.28
C ILE A 272 1.78 14.22 -15.28
N SER A 273 0.65 14.15 -14.59
CA SER A 273 -0.15 12.92 -14.39
C SER A 273 -1.58 13.16 -14.88
N LEU A 274 -1.91 12.64 -16.07
CA LEU A 274 -3.16 12.92 -16.79
C LEU A 274 -3.88 11.66 -17.26
N SER A 275 -3.46 10.48 -16.80
CA SER A 275 -4.08 9.22 -17.16
C SER A 275 -5.58 9.17 -16.81
N HIS A 276 -6.34 8.26 -17.43
CA HIS A 276 -7.78 8.09 -17.19
C HIS A 276 -8.57 9.41 -17.39
N ASN A 277 -8.49 9.96 -18.60
CA ASN A 277 -9.20 11.17 -19.03
C ASN A 277 -9.72 10.98 -20.47
N ASN A 278 -10.22 12.05 -21.09
CA ASN A 278 -10.68 12.09 -22.48
C ASN A 278 -9.84 13.08 -23.32
N LEU A 279 -8.55 13.24 -22.99
CA LEU A 279 -7.61 14.07 -23.74
C LEU A 279 -7.36 13.44 -25.11
N SER A 280 -7.14 14.27 -26.13
CA SER A 280 -7.32 13.88 -27.52
C SER A 280 -6.39 14.63 -28.49
N GLY A 281 -6.07 14.01 -29.62
CA GLY A 281 -5.22 14.62 -30.65
C GLY A 281 -3.75 14.26 -30.48
N SER A 282 -2.83 15.14 -30.90
CA SER A 282 -1.40 14.86 -30.90
C SER A 282 -0.68 15.29 -29.63
N ILE A 283 0.30 14.50 -29.19
CA ILE A 283 1.14 14.78 -28.03
C ILE A 283 2.40 15.54 -28.49
N SER A 284 2.69 16.69 -27.87
CA SER A 284 3.82 17.57 -28.22
C SER A 284 5.19 16.94 -27.92
N SER A 285 6.16 17.11 -28.83
CA SER A 285 7.55 16.67 -28.62
C SER A 285 8.18 17.25 -27.34
N SER A 286 7.73 18.44 -26.91
CA SER A 286 8.21 19.14 -25.70
C SER A 286 7.98 18.37 -24.40
N LEU A 287 7.06 17.40 -24.36
CA LEU A 287 6.84 16.56 -23.19
C LEU A 287 7.86 15.42 -23.04
N PHE A 288 8.57 15.07 -24.13
CA PHE A 288 9.55 13.97 -24.14
C PHE A 288 11.00 14.46 -24.23
N CYS A 289 11.22 15.61 -24.87
CA CYS A 289 12.56 16.11 -25.18
C CYS A 289 12.59 17.63 -25.39
N ASN A 290 13.74 18.26 -25.13
CA ASN A 290 13.99 19.67 -25.43
C ASN A 290 15.13 19.81 -26.46
N VAL A 291 15.03 20.83 -27.31
CA VAL A 291 16.06 21.24 -28.27
C VAL A 291 16.98 22.33 -27.69
N SER A 292 16.54 23.01 -26.62
CA SER A 292 17.33 24.06 -25.94
C SER A 292 18.53 23.50 -25.16
N PHE A 293 19.46 24.39 -24.80
CA PHE A 293 20.60 24.07 -23.93
C PHE A 293 20.21 23.63 -22.50
N ASN A 294 19.01 23.97 -22.04
CA ASN A 294 18.47 23.44 -20.78
C ASN A 294 17.80 22.08 -21.07
N PRO A 295 18.21 20.98 -20.42
CA PRO A 295 17.54 19.70 -20.56
C PRO A 295 16.08 19.82 -20.07
N PRO A 296 15.14 19.03 -20.63
CA PRO A 296 13.78 18.99 -20.11
C PRO A 296 13.79 18.45 -18.67
N SER A 297 12.77 18.80 -17.90
CA SER A 297 12.58 18.40 -16.51
C SER A 297 11.87 17.06 -16.34
N LEU A 298 10.99 16.72 -17.28
CA LEU A 298 10.06 15.60 -17.22
C LEU A 298 10.79 14.25 -17.19
N ARG A 299 10.79 13.62 -16.02
CA ARG A 299 11.26 12.24 -15.79
C ARG A 299 10.16 11.19 -15.94
N ILE A 300 8.91 11.58 -15.70
CA ILE A 300 7.73 10.71 -15.70
C ILE A 300 6.64 11.41 -16.52
N VAL A 301 6.11 10.71 -17.52
CA VAL A 301 4.99 11.14 -18.36
C VAL A 301 3.94 10.03 -18.36
N GLN A 302 2.82 10.27 -17.68
CA GLN A 302 1.72 9.31 -17.51
C GLN A 302 0.45 9.86 -18.17
N LEU A 303 0.16 9.38 -19.39
CA LEU A 303 -0.92 9.82 -20.26
C LEU A 303 -1.84 8.66 -20.70
N GLY A 304 -1.66 7.46 -20.13
CA GLY A 304 -2.44 6.27 -20.47
C GLY A 304 -3.94 6.39 -20.20
N PHE A 305 -4.78 5.58 -20.85
CA PHE A 305 -6.24 5.63 -20.76
C PHE A 305 -6.79 7.02 -21.16
N ASN A 306 -6.57 7.38 -22.43
CA ASN A 306 -7.00 8.64 -23.06
C ASN A 306 -7.39 8.37 -24.54
N ALA A 307 -7.60 9.43 -25.33
CA ALA A 307 -7.93 9.37 -26.76
C ALA A 307 -6.88 10.09 -27.64
N PHE A 308 -5.60 10.08 -27.23
CA PHE A 308 -4.52 10.61 -28.07
C PHE A 308 -4.36 9.78 -29.35
N THR A 309 -4.08 10.45 -30.47
CA THR A 309 -4.07 9.86 -31.82
C THR A 309 -2.70 9.88 -32.49
N ASP A 310 -1.75 10.67 -32.01
CA ASP A 310 -0.45 10.87 -32.67
C ASP A 310 0.61 11.39 -31.68
N ILE A 311 1.89 11.22 -31.99
CA ILE A 311 3.03 11.74 -31.22
C ILE A 311 3.88 12.59 -32.15
N VAL A 312 3.94 13.90 -31.89
CA VAL A 312 4.74 14.82 -32.69
C VAL A 312 6.24 14.52 -32.48
N PRO A 313 7.00 14.16 -33.52
CA PRO A 313 8.43 13.89 -33.37
C PRO A 313 9.22 15.20 -33.16
N PRO A 314 10.41 15.15 -32.53
CA PRO A 314 11.30 16.30 -32.46
C PRO A 314 11.71 16.77 -33.86
N LYS A 315 11.72 18.10 -34.06
CA LYS A 315 12.08 18.73 -35.35
C LYS A 315 13.55 18.60 -35.72
N GLU A 316 14.41 18.41 -34.73
CA GLU A 316 15.86 18.30 -34.89
C GLU A 316 16.35 16.90 -34.51
N SER A 317 17.37 16.41 -35.22
CA SER A 317 17.97 15.09 -34.98
C SER A 317 18.85 15.02 -33.72
N ARG A 318 19.06 16.15 -33.05
CA ARG A 318 19.67 16.26 -31.73
C ARG A 318 18.68 16.91 -30.78
N PHE A 319 18.44 16.25 -29.65
CA PHE A 319 17.61 16.73 -28.57
C PHE A 319 18.14 16.15 -27.25
N PHE A 320 17.82 16.80 -26.14
CA PHE A 320 18.12 16.32 -24.81
C PHE A 320 16.85 15.78 -24.15
N SER A 321 16.98 14.71 -23.37
CA SER A 321 15.91 14.16 -22.56
C SER A 321 16.48 13.56 -21.27
N VAL A 322 15.68 13.61 -20.20
CA VAL A 322 15.93 12.94 -18.92
C VAL A 322 14.82 11.94 -18.58
N LEU A 323 13.93 11.67 -19.54
CA LEU A 323 12.72 10.86 -19.35
C LEU A 323 13.09 9.43 -18.94
N GLN A 324 12.43 8.93 -17.91
CA GLN A 324 12.67 7.62 -17.30
C GLN A 324 11.45 6.71 -17.46
N VAL A 325 10.25 7.25 -17.26
CA VAL A 325 8.97 6.53 -17.40
C VAL A 325 8.11 7.21 -18.46
N LEU A 326 7.71 6.44 -19.47
CA LEU A 326 6.75 6.83 -20.50
C LEU A 326 5.58 5.84 -20.53
N ASP A 327 4.40 6.29 -20.12
CA ASP A 327 3.14 5.53 -20.23
C ASP A 327 2.14 6.27 -21.13
N LEU A 328 1.88 5.68 -22.29
CA LEU A 328 0.87 6.10 -23.27
C LEU A 328 -0.17 4.98 -23.51
N GLN A 329 -0.32 4.02 -22.59
CA GLN A 329 -1.13 2.82 -22.82
C GLN A 329 -2.62 3.13 -23.06
N GLU A 330 -3.36 2.23 -23.70
CA GLU A 330 -4.82 2.33 -23.89
C GLU A 330 -5.24 3.70 -24.47
N ASN A 331 -4.72 3.99 -25.66
CA ASN A 331 -4.95 5.22 -26.43
C ASN A 331 -5.24 4.87 -27.91
N GLN A 332 -5.38 5.88 -28.76
CA GLN A 332 -5.71 5.72 -30.19
C GLN A 332 -4.51 6.07 -31.10
N ILE A 333 -3.28 5.99 -30.60
CA ILE A 333 -2.09 6.46 -31.29
C ILE A 333 -1.79 5.53 -32.47
N GLN A 334 -1.74 6.11 -33.67
CA GLN A 334 -1.50 5.39 -34.94
C GLN A 334 -0.14 5.77 -35.54
N GLY A 335 0.24 5.07 -36.61
CA GLY A 335 1.47 5.35 -37.37
C GLY A 335 2.58 4.33 -37.09
N VAL A 336 3.80 4.65 -37.52
CA VAL A 336 4.97 3.76 -37.34
C VAL A 336 5.55 3.93 -35.94
N PHE A 337 6.06 2.85 -35.34
CA PHE A 337 6.75 2.91 -34.03
C PHE A 337 7.79 4.06 -33.98
N PRO A 338 7.74 4.97 -32.98
CA PRO A 338 8.59 6.16 -32.91
C PRO A 338 10.04 5.83 -32.54
N SER A 339 10.85 5.45 -33.53
CA SER A 339 12.25 5.02 -33.36
C SER A 339 13.17 6.04 -32.69
N TRP A 340 12.83 7.33 -32.71
CA TRP A 340 13.57 8.38 -32.02
C TRP A 340 13.49 8.27 -30.48
N LEU A 341 12.46 7.63 -29.91
CA LEU A 341 12.42 7.32 -28.47
C LEU A 341 13.62 6.45 -28.04
N MET A 342 14.14 5.60 -28.93
CA MET A 342 15.25 4.70 -28.65
C MET A 342 16.60 5.43 -28.46
N ASN A 343 16.64 6.75 -28.69
CA ASN A 343 17.80 7.58 -28.37
C ASN A 343 17.76 8.14 -26.93
N ILE A 344 16.65 7.94 -26.19
CA ILE A 344 16.50 8.41 -24.81
C ILE A 344 17.04 7.33 -23.85
N SER A 345 18.36 7.26 -23.72
CA SER A 345 19.07 6.25 -22.90
C SER A 345 18.84 6.38 -21.38
N THR A 346 18.00 7.33 -20.94
CA THR A 346 17.52 7.46 -19.56
C THR A 346 16.25 6.66 -19.27
N LEU A 347 15.56 6.14 -20.29
CA LEU A 347 14.32 5.36 -20.14
C LEU A 347 14.57 4.04 -19.39
N THR A 348 13.75 3.83 -18.37
CA THR A 348 13.66 2.60 -17.57
C THR A 348 12.34 1.87 -17.82
N VAL A 349 11.24 2.59 -18.11
CA VAL A 349 9.92 2.01 -18.39
C VAL A 349 9.31 2.64 -19.64
N ILE A 350 8.89 1.80 -20.57
CA ILE A 350 8.11 2.18 -21.77
C ILE A 350 6.85 1.32 -21.81
N ASP A 351 5.67 1.96 -21.67
CA ASP A 351 4.38 1.35 -21.97
C ASP A 351 3.67 2.09 -23.10
N LEU A 352 3.58 1.43 -24.26
CA LEU A 352 2.88 1.87 -25.46
C LEU A 352 1.76 0.88 -25.83
N SER A 353 1.35 0.03 -24.89
CA SER A 353 0.39 -1.04 -25.12
C SER A 353 -0.99 -0.50 -25.49
N ARG A 354 -1.82 -1.30 -26.18
CA ARG A 354 -3.23 -0.97 -26.50
C ARG A 354 -3.34 0.35 -27.27
N ASN A 355 -2.70 0.37 -28.43
CA ASN A 355 -2.67 1.48 -29.39
C ASN A 355 -2.77 0.91 -30.83
N SER A 356 -2.55 1.74 -31.84
CA SER A 356 -2.51 1.36 -33.27
C SER A 356 -1.11 1.53 -33.89
N PHE A 357 -0.03 1.34 -33.11
CA PHE A 357 1.33 1.39 -33.65
C PHE A 357 1.58 0.26 -34.65
N SER A 358 2.33 0.58 -35.70
CA SER A 358 2.58 -0.30 -36.85
C SER A 358 4.05 -0.30 -37.29
N GLY A 359 4.39 -1.16 -38.25
CA GLY A 359 5.77 -1.37 -38.69
C GLY A 359 6.59 -2.17 -37.68
N THR A 360 7.91 -2.15 -37.83
CA THR A 360 8.83 -2.99 -37.05
C THR A 360 9.26 -2.33 -35.74
N LEU A 361 9.42 -3.12 -34.67
CA LEU A 361 10.17 -2.68 -33.49
C LEU A 361 11.64 -2.44 -33.91
N PRO A 362 12.22 -1.24 -33.65
CA PRO A 362 13.53 -0.85 -34.18
C PRO A 362 14.70 -1.51 -33.43
N ILE A 363 15.74 -1.91 -34.16
CA ILE A 363 17.00 -2.46 -33.60
C ILE A 363 17.69 -1.51 -32.61
N GLN A 364 17.42 -0.20 -32.72
CA GLN A 364 17.90 0.83 -31.81
C GLN A 364 17.41 0.65 -30.37
N VAL A 365 16.42 -0.21 -30.09
CA VAL A 365 16.00 -0.59 -28.73
C VAL A 365 17.18 -1.02 -27.85
N GLY A 366 18.20 -1.66 -28.43
CA GLY A 366 19.44 -2.02 -27.73
C GLY A 366 20.36 -0.87 -27.34
N ASN A 367 19.97 0.39 -27.59
CA ASN A 367 20.62 1.58 -27.02
C ASN A 367 20.11 1.90 -25.60
N LEU A 368 18.97 1.32 -25.19
CA LEU A 368 18.31 1.59 -23.93
C LEU A 368 18.90 0.72 -22.81
N LEU A 369 20.17 0.96 -22.48
CA LEU A 369 20.96 0.18 -21.51
C LEU A 369 20.46 0.26 -20.05
N LYS A 370 19.37 1.00 -19.79
CA LYS A 370 18.70 1.14 -18.48
C LYS A 370 17.26 0.62 -18.50
N LEU A 371 16.80 0.04 -19.60
CA LEU A 371 15.42 -0.39 -19.77
C LEU A 371 15.12 -1.58 -18.84
N GLU A 372 14.24 -1.36 -17.88
CA GLU A 372 13.74 -2.35 -16.91
C GLU A 372 12.42 -2.96 -17.40
N GLU A 373 11.59 -2.20 -18.11
CA GLU A 373 10.33 -2.70 -18.70
C GLU A 373 10.07 -2.18 -20.13
N LEU A 374 9.73 -3.10 -21.04
CA LEU A 374 9.25 -2.79 -22.39
C LEU A 374 7.89 -3.46 -22.64
N ARG A 375 6.85 -2.63 -22.77
CA ARG A 375 5.47 -3.07 -23.00
C ARG A 375 4.92 -2.37 -24.23
N VAL A 376 4.59 -3.16 -25.26
CA VAL A 376 4.03 -2.68 -26.55
C VAL A 376 2.87 -3.57 -27.02
N ALA A 377 2.25 -4.29 -26.07
CA ALA A 377 1.27 -5.32 -26.35
C ALA A 377 -0.06 -4.76 -26.89
N ASN A 378 -0.88 -5.56 -27.58
CA ASN A 378 -2.11 -5.11 -28.26
C ASN A 378 -1.84 -3.91 -29.22
N ASN A 379 -1.06 -4.14 -30.27
CA ASN A 379 -0.74 -3.17 -31.34
C ASN A 379 -0.75 -3.88 -32.72
N SER A 380 -0.29 -3.21 -33.78
CA SER A 380 -0.17 -3.76 -35.15
C SER A 380 1.29 -3.83 -35.62
N LEU A 381 2.24 -4.11 -34.72
CA LEU A 381 3.66 -4.22 -35.04
C LEU A 381 3.96 -5.50 -35.82
N THR A 382 4.94 -5.45 -36.73
CA THR A 382 5.28 -6.52 -37.69
C THR A 382 6.78 -6.83 -37.70
N GLY A 383 7.16 -7.87 -38.43
CA GLY A 383 8.57 -8.29 -38.61
C GLY A 383 9.11 -9.13 -37.45
N THR A 384 10.41 -9.32 -37.41
CA THR A 384 11.09 -10.12 -36.37
C THR A 384 11.32 -9.33 -35.09
N ILE A 385 11.32 -10.03 -33.95
CA ILE A 385 11.77 -9.47 -32.67
C ILE A 385 13.28 -9.16 -32.77
N PRO A 386 13.75 -7.91 -32.52
CA PRO A 386 15.17 -7.56 -32.63
C PRO A 386 16.06 -8.31 -31.63
N LEU A 387 17.18 -8.87 -32.12
CA LEU A 387 18.20 -9.50 -31.26
C LEU A 387 18.92 -8.48 -30.37
N GLU A 388 18.90 -7.20 -30.74
CA GLU A 388 19.51 -6.09 -30.01
C GLU A 388 18.88 -5.83 -28.64
N ILE A 389 17.66 -6.33 -28.38
CA ILE A 389 17.03 -6.28 -27.04
C ILE A 389 17.95 -6.91 -25.97
N GLN A 390 18.79 -7.89 -26.35
CA GLN A 390 19.79 -8.49 -25.45
C GLN A 390 20.71 -7.46 -24.77
N LYS A 391 20.94 -6.28 -25.39
CA LYS A 391 21.80 -5.22 -24.85
C LYS A 391 21.18 -4.49 -23.65
N CYS A 392 19.90 -4.74 -23.35
CA CYS A 392 19.26 -4.32 -22.11
C CYS A 392 19.58 -5.23 -20.92
N SER A 393 20.44 -6.25 -21.10
CA SER A 393 21.11 -6.93 -19.98
C SER A 393 22.20 -6.03 -19.38
N SER A 394 22.26 -5.94 -18.05
CA SER A 394 23.20 -5.06 -17.37
C SER A 394 24.59 -5.69 -17.31
N LEU A 395 25.61 -4.94 -17.72
CA LEU A 395 27.00 -5.29 -17.41
C LEU A 395 27.38 -4.96 -15.95
N SER A 396 26.52 -4.27 -15.19
CA SER A 396 26.80 -3.78 -13.84
C SER A 396 25.74 -4.16 -12.79
N GLY A 397 24.95 -5.21 -13.04
CA GLY A 397 24.11 -5.89 -12.04
C GLY A 397 22.85 -5.18 -11.55
N GLU A 398 22.83 -3.86 -11.39
CA GLU A 398 21.76 -3.18 -10.62
C GLU A 398 20.46 -2.87 -11.41
N LYS A 399 20.53 -2.68 -12.73
CA LYS A 399 19.36 -2.30 -13.57
C LYS A 399 19.43 -2.92 -14.97
N SER A 400 18.42 -3.73 -15.30
CA SER A 400 18.25 -4.42 -16.60
C SER A 400 16.81 -4.88 -16.81
N LEU A 401 16.51 -5.37 -18.02
CA LEU A 401 15.16 -5.75 -18.45
C LEU A 401 14.59 -6.89 -17.60
N GLN A 402 13.49 -6.59 -16.89
CA GLN A 402 12.70 -7.51 -16.07
C GLN A 402 11.37 -7.89 -16.74
N MET A 403 10.77 -6.99 -17.54
CA MET A 403 9.53 -7.27 -18.28
C MET A 403 9.68 -7.00 -19.78
N LEU A 404 9.28 -7.98 -20.59
CA LEU A 404 9.15 -7.88 -22.03
C LEU A 404 7.76 -8.37 -22.49
N ALA A 405 6.88 -7.41 -22.81
CA ALA A 405 5.50 -7.68 -23.22
C ALA A 405 5.24 -7.18 -24.66
N LEU A 406 5.34 -8.11 -25.62
CA LEU A 406 5.15 -7.87 -27.06
C LEU A 406 3.85 -8.49 -27.60
N GLY A 407 3.05 -9.14 -26.75
CA GLY A 407 1.89 -9.95 -27.16
C GLY A 407 0.75 -9.18 -27.84
N ALA A 408 -0.10 -9.85 -28.61
CA ALA A 408 -1.16 -9.27 -29.46
C ALA A 408 -0.60 -8.23 -30.43
N ASN A 409 0.29 -8.71 -31.30
CA ASN A 409 0.88 -8.00 -32.43
C ASN A 409 0.95 -8.98 -33.63
N ASN A 410 1.72 -8.65 -34.66
CA ASN A 410 1.96 -9.49 -35.83
C ASN A 410 3.48 -9.74 -36.01
N PHE A 411 4.22 -9.90 -34.90
CA PHE A 411 5.63 -10.29 -34.92
C PHE A 411 5.79 -11.72 -35.43
N SER A 412 6.80 -11.97 -36.27
CA SER A 412 7.00 -13.25 -36.97
C SER A 412 8.45 -13.74 -36.91
N GLY A 413 8.68 -14.98 -37.37
CA GLY A 413 9.97 -15.66 -37.21
C GLY A 413 10.13 -16.30 -35.83
N SER A 414 11.35 -16.70 -35.46
CA SER A 414 11.63 -17.30 -34.15
C SER A 414 11.94 -16.25 -33.08
N ILE A 415 11.81 -16.65 -31.81
CA ILE A 415 12.38 -15.87 -30.69
C ILE A 415 13.91 -15.85 -30.84
N PRO A 416 14.61 -14.72 -30.63
CA PRO A 416 16.07 -14.67 -30.72
C PRO A 416 16.74 -15.50 -29.61
N THR A 417 17.64 -16.41 -29.99
CA THR A 417 18.43 -17.23 -29.04
C THR A 417 19.29 -16.38 -28.10
N SER A 418 19.65 -15.16 -28.52
CA SER A 418 20.32 -14.16 -27.70
C SER A 418 19.54 -13.68 -26.47
N PHE A 419 18.30 -14.13 -26.28
CA PHE A 419 17.51 -13.82 -25.08
C PHE A 419 18.05 -14.49 -23.81
N GLU A 420 18.89 -15.53 -23.91
CA GLU A 420 19.63 -16.11 -22.77
C GLU A 420 20.41 -15.06 -21.96
N ASN A 421 20.90 -14.00 -22.61
CA ASN A 421 21.61 -12.91 -21.96
C ASN A 421 20.71 -12.06 -21.03
N LEU A 422 19.38 -12.15 -21.13
CA LEU A 422 18.42 -11.39 -20.32
C LEU A 422 18.19 -12.04 -18.94
N SER A 423 19.27 -12.34 -18.21
CA SER A 423 19.25 -13.15 -16.98
C SER A 423 18.36 -12.64 -15.84
N GLN A 424 17.95 -11.37 -15.85
CA GLN A 424 17.05 -10.75 -14.87
C GLN A 424 15.57 -10.70 -15.33
N LEU A 425 15.24 -11.24 -16.50
CA LEU A 425 13.89 -11.24 -17.04
C LEU A 425 12.96 -12.11 -16.18
N GLN A 426 11.90 -11.49 -15.65
CA GLN A 426 10.88 -12.13 -14.82
C GLN A 426 9.63 -12.46 -15.65
N ILE A 427 9.25 -11.58 -16.59
CA ILE A 427 8.00 -11.70 -17.34
C ILE A 427 8.29 -11.60 -18.84
N LEU A 428 8.04 -12.70 -19.56
CA LEU A 428 8.10 -12.79 -21.02
C LEU A 428 6.70 -13.09 -21.57
N ASN A 429 6.08 -12.11 -22.23
CA ASN A 429 4.73 -12.22 -22.79
C ASN A 429 4.72 -11.90 -24.28
N LEU A 430 4.72 -12.95 -25.10
CA LEU A 430 4.75 -12.90 -26.57
C LEU A 430 3.45 -13.43 -27.22
N ARG A 431 2.41 -13.71 -26.42
CA ARG A 431 1.12 -14.28 -26.84
C ARG A 431 0.51 -13.60 -28.07
N LYS A 432 -0.34 -14.27 -28.85
CA LYS A 432 -1.10 -13.71 -29.99
C LYS A 432 -0.20 -12.95 -30.95
N ASN A 433 0.70 -13.69 -31.59
CA ASN A 433 1.62 -13.21 -32.62
C ASN A 433 1.76 -14.29 -33.73
N GLU A 434 2.60 -14.02 -34.71
CA GLU A 434 2.89 -14.87 -35.87
C GLU A 434 4.24 -15.60 -35.71
N LEU A 435 4.70 -15.85 -34.47
CA LEU A 435 6.00 -16.46 -34.19
C LEU A 435 5.99 -17.97 -34.50
N THR A 436 7.12 -18.46 -35.02
CA THR A 436 7.27 -19.79 -35.62
C THR A 436 8.54 -20.50 -35.15
N GLY A 437 8.58 -21.82 -35.31
CA GLY A 437 9.74 -22.66 -35.00
C GLY A 437 9.45 -23.59 -33.82
N ASN A 438 10.48 -23.89 -33.03
CA ASN A 438 10.34 -24.57 -31.74
C ASN A 438 10.34 -23.53 -30.61
N VAL A 439 9.94 -23.93 -29.40
CA VAL A 439 10.28 -23.17 -28.19
C VAL A 439 11.80 -23.27 -27.98
N PRO A 440 12.56 -22.16 -27.97
CA PRO A 440 14.02 -22.21 -27.81
C PRO A 440 14.40 -22.61 -26.38
N GLU A 441 15.49 -23.36 -26.22
CA GLU A 441 15.99 -23.74 -24.89
C GLU A 441 16.68 -22.54 -24.20
N GLU A 442 17.14 -21.57 -24.99
CA GLU A 442 17.83 -20.35 -24.55
C GLU A 442 16.92 -19.38 -23.75
N ILE A 443 15.60 -19.47 -23.89
CA ILE A 443 14.66 -18.75 -23.00
C ILE A 443 14.27 -19.58 -21.77
N LEU A 444 14.58 -20.88 -21.77
CA LEU A 444 14.32 -21.80 -20.66
C LEU A 444 15.51 -21.86 -19.69
N SER A 445 16.67 -21.28 -20.02
CA SER A 445 17.78 -21.07 -19.08
C SER A 445 17.58 -19.85 -18.15
N LEU A 446 16.55 -19.03 -18.38
CA LEU A 446 16.25 -17.77 -17.66
C LEU A 446 15.66 -18.01 -16.27
N ARG A 447 16.50 -18.41 -15.30
CA ARG A 447 16.09 -18.86 -13.95
C ARG A 447 15.20 -17.89 -13.16
N ASN A 448 15.26 -16.58 -13.42
CA ASN A 448 14.45 -15.56 -12.75
C ASN A 448 13.01 -15.45 -13.32
N LEU A 449 12.68 -16.17 -14.39
CA LEU A 449 11.41 -16.05 -15.10
C LEU A 449 10.25 -16.62 -14.26
N THR A 450 9.33 -15.74 -13.85
CA THR A 450 8.11 -16.07 -13.11
C THR A 450 6.91 -16.27 -14.04
N THR A 451 6.89 -15.62 -15.20
CA THR A 451 5.81 -15.74 -16.20
C THR A 451 6.38 -15.97 -17.60
N LEU A 452 6.02 -17.12 -18.19
CA LEU A 452 6.24 -17.44 -19.61
C LEU A 452 4.88 -17.58 -20.29
N ASN A 453 4.52 -16.60 -21.12
CA ASN A 453 3.30 -16.66 -21.93
C ASN A 453 3.62 -16.50 -23.42
N LEU A 454 3.43 -17.58 -24.18
CA LEU A 454 3.64 -17.66 -25.62
C LEU A 454 2.32 -17.91 -26.39
N SER A 455 1.16 -17.94 -25.73
CA SER A 455 -0.07 -18.55 -26.27
C SER A 455 -0.64 -17.90 -27.54
N GLY A 456 -1.25 -18.67 -28.44
CA GLY A 456 -1.73 -18.14 -29.73
C GLY A 456 -0.59 -17.71 -30.66
N ASN A 457 0.37 -18.60 -30.89
CA ASN A 457 1.45 -18.44 -31.87
C ASN A 457 1.50 -19.69 -32.76
N LYS A 458 2.56 -19.84 -33.56
CA LYS A 458 2.77 -20.97 -34.50
C LYS A 458 4.02 -21.78 -34.11
N PHE A 459 4.28 -21.93 -32.80
CA PHE A 459 5.31 -22.83 -32.30
C PHE A 459 4.93 -24.30 -32.51
N SER A 460 5.95 -25.14 -32.64
CA SER A 460 5.85 -26.54 -33.04
C SER A 460 6.98 -27.37 -32.43
N GLY A 461 7.06 -28.66 -32.77
CA GLY A 461 7.99 -29.58 -32.13
C GLY A 461 7.45 -30.05 -30.78
N LYS A 462 8.36 -30.29 -29.82
CA LYS A 462 8.03 -30.69 -28.44
C LYS A 462 8.24 -29.54 -27.46
N ILE A 463 7.61 -29.63 -26.29
CA ILE A 463 8.03 -28.84 -25.12
C ILE A 463 9.39 -29.39 -24.65
N PRO A 464 10.47 -28.60 -24.57
CA PRO A 464 11.77 -29.11 -24.15
C PRO A 464 11.81 -29.46 -22.66
N SER A 465 12.56 -30.51 -22.30
CA SER A 465 12.88 -30.88 -20.91
C SER A 465 13.56 -29.74 -20.13
N SER A 466 14.31 -28.89 -20.84
CA SER A 466 14.95 -27.67 -20.32
C SER A 466 13.98 -26.69 -19.65
N ILE A 467 12.65 -26.88 -19.78
CA ILE A 467 11.62 -26.19 -18.97
C ILE A 467 11.88 -26.34 -17.45
N GLY A 468 12.43 -27.47 -17.01
CA GLY A 468 12.76 -27.76 -15.61
C GLY A 468 13.79 -26.83 -14.96
N ASN A 469 14.49 -26.00 -15.75
CA ASN A 469 15.42 -24.99 -15.23
C ASN A 469 14.72 -23.73 -14.67
N LEU A 470 13.45 -23.50 -15.01
CA LEU A 470 12.69 -22.30 -14.64
C LEU A 470 12.08 -22.43 -13.23
N LEU A 471 12.94 -22.61 -12.22
CA LEU A 471 12.51 -22.89 -10.84
C LEU A 471 11.63 -21.79 -10.22
N SER A 472 11.73 -20.55 -10.68
CA SER A 472 10.90 -19.40 -10.25
C SER A 472 9.53 -19.30 -10.95
N LEU A 473 9.21 -20.19 -11.89
CA LEU A 473 8.04 -20.07 -12.76
C LEU A 473 6.73 -20.31 -12.00
N THR A 474 5.84 -19.32 -12.02
CA THR A 474 4.47 -19.43 -11.47
C THR A 474 3.43 -19.60 -12.55
N THR A 475 3.67 -19.07 -13.75
CA THR A 475 2.71 -19.06 -14.86
C THR A 475 3.36 -19.55 -16.15
N LEU A 476 2.85 -20.67 -16.68
CA LEU A 476 3.19 -21.22 -17.98
C LEU A 476 1.94 -21.27 -18.88
N ASP A 477 1.94 -20.50 -19.96
CA ASP A 477 0.88 -20.51 -20.97
C ASP A 477 1.48 -20.73 -22.37
N LEU A 478 1.36 -21.98 -22.83
CA LEU A 478 1.75 -22.45 -24.16
C LEU A 478 0.51 -22.88 -24.99
N SER A 479 -0.67 -22.38 -24.63
CA SER A 479 -1.91 -22.73 -25.32
C SER A 479 -1.96 -22.20 -26.76
N LYS A 480 -2.83 -22.80 -27.59
CA LYS A 480 -3.13 -22.40 -28.97
C LYS A 480 -1.87 -22.34 -29.84
N GLN A 481 -1.22 -23.49 -30.01
CA GLN A 481 -0.01 -23.67 -30.86
C GLN A 481 -0.15 -24.92 -31.73
N ASN A 482 0.96 -25.33 -32.35
CA ASN A 482 1.11 -26.60 -33.04
C ASN A 482 2.14 -27.51 -32.33
N LEU A 483 2.24 -27.44 -30.99
CA LEU A 483 3.13 -28.29 -30.19
C LEU A 483 2.64 -29.74 -30.22
N SER A 484 3.55 -30.69 -29.98
CA SER A 484 3.33 -32.12 -30.17
C SER A 484 4.20 -32.97 -29.24
N GLY A 485 3.90 -34.26 -29.14
CA GLY A 485 4.59 -35.16 -28.21
C GLY A 485 4.02 -35.09 -26.80
N GLU A 486 4.74 -35.67 -25.85
CA GLU A 486 4.31 -35.78 -24.45
C GLU A 486 4.76 -34.56 -23.63
N VAL A 487 4.10 -34.32 -22.50
CA VAL A 487 4.51 -33.31 -21.52
C VAL A 487 5.80 -33.79 -20.81
N PRO A 488 6.87 -32.97 -20.75
CA PRO A 488 8.14 -33.37 -20.14
C PRO A 488 8.01 -33.68 -18.64
N PHE A 489 8.73 -34.69 -18.17
CA PHE A 489 8.66 -35.16 -16.78
C PHE A 489 9.28 -34.17 -15.77
N GLU A 490 10.03 -33.19 -16.27
CA GLU A 490 10.61 -32.10 -15.49
C GLU A 490 9.58 -31.00 -15.15
N LEU A 491 8.46 -30.88 -15.88
CA LEU A 491 7.46 -29.82 -15.64
C LEU A 491 6.82 -29.90 -14.23
N PRO A 492 6.43 -31.08 -13.70
CA PRO A 492 5.97 -31.21 -12.31
C PRO A 492 7.06 -31.02 -11.25
N GLY A 493 8.32 -30.80 -11.66
CA GLY A 493 9.44 -30.48 -10.77
C GLY A 493 9.58 -28.98 -10.46
N LEU A 494 8.77 -28.10 -11.07
CA LEU A 494 8.80 -26.66 -10.85
C LEU A 494 7.90 -26.26 -9.66
N PRO A 495 8.44 -26.00 -8.46
CA PRO A 495 7.64 -25.97 -7.22
C PRO A 495 6.68 -24.77 -7.14
N ASN A 496 6.98 -23.69 -7.83
CA ASN A 496 6.24 -22.42 -7.76
C ASN A 496 5.03 -22.35 -8.70
N LEU A 497 4.76 -23.37 -9.52
CA LEU A 497 3.71 -23.32 -10.55
C LEU A 497 2.29 -23.19 -9.96
N GLN A 498 1.59 -22.16 -10.41
CA GLN A 498 0.19 -21.86 -10.07
C GLN A 498 -0.74 -21.92 -11.29
N VAL A 499 -0.21 -21.69 -12.50
CA VAL A 499 -0.98 -21.69 -13.76
C VAL A 499 -0.25 -22.50 -14.82
N ILE A 500 -0.92 -23.53 -15.35
CA ILE A 500 -0.48 -24.33 -16.51
C ILE A 500 -1.61 -24.34 -17.54
N SER A 501 -1.33 -23.77 -18.72
CA SER A 501 -2.24 -23.78 -19.85
C SER A 501 -1.55 -24.33 -21.11
N LEU A 502 -2.00 -25.50 -21.55
CA LEU A 502 -1.53 -26.20 -22.76
C LEU A 502 -2.68 -26.46 -23.78
N GLU A 503 -3.84 -25.83 -23.55
CA GLU A 503 -5.05 -25.86 -24.40
C GLU A 503 -4.76 -25.73 -25.91
N GLU A 504 -5.54 -26.39 -26.77
CA GLU A 504 -5.45 -26.30 -28.24
C GLU A 504 -4.03 -26.56 -28.77
N ASN A 505 -3.63 -27.84 -28.73
CA ASN A 505 -2.34 -28.34 -29.19
C ASN A 505 -2.45 -29.77 -29.74
N ASN A 506 -1.35 -30.38 -30.19
CA ASN A 506 -1.28 -31.78 -30.59
C ASN A 506 -0.53 -32.65 -29.57
N LEU A 507 -0.62 -32.32 -28.27
CA LEU A 507 0.05 -33.11 -27.22
C LEU A 507 -0.61 -34.49 -27.07
N ILE A 508 0.23 -35.49 -26.81
CA ILE A 508 -0.13 -36.91 -26.69
C ILE A 508 0.36 -37.48 -25.36
N GLY A 509 0.09 -38.76 -25.12
CA GLY A 509 0.45 -39.46 -23.89
C GLY A 509 -0.68 -39.44 -22.87
N ASN A 510 -0.41 -39.93 -21.67
CA ASN A 510 -1.41 -39.95 -20.60
C ASN A 510 -1.52 -38.58 -19.90
N VAL A 511 -2.65 -38.34 -19.23
CA VAL A 511 -2.79 -37.24 -18.26
C VAL A 511 -1.65 -37.34 -17.23
N PRO A 512 -0.75 -36.34 -17.08
CA PRO A 512 0.47 -36.53 -16.29
C PRO A 512 0.18 -36.59 -14.79
N GLU A 513 0.29 -37.79 -14.20
CA GLU A 513 0.16 -38.03 -12.75
C GLU A 513 1.08 -37.13 -11.93
N GLY A 514 2.31 -36.90 -12.39
CA GLY A 514 3.28 -36.06 -11.70
C GLY A 514 2.76 -34.67 -11.33
N LEU A 515 1.82 -34.08 -12.09
CA LEU A 515 1.26 -32.75 -11.79
C LEU A 515 0.55 -32.69 -10.42
N SER A 516 0.20 -33.82 -9.80
CA SER A 516 -0.30 -33.85 -8.41
C SER A 516 0.73 -33.38 -7.37
N SER A 517 2.01 -33.27 -7.70
CA SER A 517 3.05 -32.69 -6.83
C SER A 517 2.89 -31.18 -6.62
N LEU A 518 2.22 -30.49 -7.54
CA LEU A 518 2.14 -29.04 -7.60
C LEU A 518 1.04 -28.52 -6.68
N LEU A 519 1.23 -28.59 -5.36
CA LEU A 519 0.21 -28.23 -4.36
C LEU A 519 -0.24 -26.75 -4.43
N SER A 520 0.57 -25.89 -5.05
CA SER A 520 0.26 -24.47 -5.34
C SER A 520 -0.52 -24.24 -6.63
N LEU A 521 -0.81 -25.29 -7.42
CA LEU A 521 -1.49 -25.20 -8.71
C LEU A 521 -2.95 -24.76 -8.54
N ARG A 522 -3.29 -23.64 -9.19
CA ARG A 522 -4.62 -22.99 -9.18
C ARG A 522 -5.38 -23.17 -10.49
N PHE A 523 -4.68 -23.31 -11.60
CA PHE A 523 -5.29 -23.42 -12.93
C PHE A 523 -4.56 -24.48 -13.76
N LEU A 524 -5.27 -25.53 -14.16
CA LEU A 524 -4.76 -26.57 -15.05
C LEU A 524 -5.72 -26.73 -16.24
N ASN A 525 -5.24 -26.40 -17.43
CA ASN A 525 -5.99 -26.54 -18.67
C ASN A 525 -5.17 -27.30 -19.72
N LEU A 526 -5.61 -28.52 -20.01
CA LEU A 526 -5.05 -29.45 -20.99
C LEU A 526 -6.03 -29.75 -22.14
N SER A 527 -7.08 -28.93 -22.30
CA SER A 527 -8.17 -29.20 -23.22
C SER A 527 -7.76 -29.14 -24.70
N SER A 528 -8.60 -29.68 -25.59
CA SER A 528 -8.40 -29.64 -27.05
C SER A 528 -7.02 -30.16 -27.49
N ASN A 529 -6.72 -31.40 -27.09
CA ASN A 529 -5.44 -32.08 -27.30
C ASN A 529 -5.69 -33.55 -27.70
N GLN A 530 -4.68 -34.42 -27.57
CA GLN A 530 -4.77 -35.85 -27.84
C GLN A 530 -4.35 -36.71 -26.64
N PHE A 531 -4.53 -36.20 -25.41
CA PHE A 531 -4.25 -36.94 -24.18
C PHE A 531 -5.16 -38.16 -24.02
N SER A 532 -4.62 -39.21 -23.40
CA SER A 532 -5.28 -40.51 -23.15
C SER A 532 -5.08 -40.99 -21.71
N GLY A 533 -5.33 -42.28 -21.45
CA GLY A 533 -5.23 -42.88 -20.12
C GLY A 533 -6.49 -42.62 -19.29
N GLU A 534 -6.31 -42.37 -18.00
CA GLU A 534 -7.37 -42.05 -17.03
C GLU A 534 -6.96 -40.78 -16.26
N ILE A 535 -7.90 -40.15 -15.52
CA ILE A 535 -7.51 -39.06 -14.60
C ILE A 535 -6.83 -39.70 -13.36
N PRO A 536 -5.62 -39.28 -12.97
CA PRO A 536 -4.97 -39.76 -11.77
C PRO A 536 -5.75 -39.38 -10.50
N ALA A 537 -6.10 -40.35 -9.66
CA ALA A 537 -6.78 -40.10 -8.37
C ALA A 537 -5.99 -39.17 -7.44
N THR A 538 -4.66 -39.13 -7.59
CA THR A 538 -3.75 -38.20 -6.92
C THR A 538 -4.03 -36.72 -7.22
N TYR A 539 -4.81 -36.38 -8.26
CA TYR A 539 -5.26 -35.01 -8.50
C TYR A 539 -6.14 -34.47 -7.37
N GLY A 540 -6.73 -35.33 -6.53
CA GLY A 540 -7.39 -34.95 -5.26
C GLY A 540 -6.46 -34.33 -4.21
N PHE A 541 -5.13 -34.34 -4.42
CA PHE A 541 -4.19 -33.61 -3.57
C PHE A 541 -4.09 -32.12 -3.92
N LEU A 542 -4.61 -31.70 -5.08
CA LEU A 542 -4.55 -30.32 -5.60
C LEU A 542 -5.62 -29.42 -4.96
N ARG A 543 -5.55 -29.25 -3.63
CA ARG A 543 -6.57 -28.50 -2.85
C ARG A 543 -6.72 -27.03 -3.23
N SER A 544 -5.66 -26.42 -3.77
CA SER A 544 -5.59 -25.03 -4.25
C SER A 544 -6.20 -24.81 -5.64
N LEU A 545 -6.62 -25.88 -6.32
CA LEU A 545 -7.03 -25.86 -7.72
C LEU A 545 -8.41 -25.20 -7.86
N LEU A 546 -8.49 -24.16 -8.70
CA LEU A 546 -9.70 -23.40 -9.00
C LEU A 546 -10.35 -23.83 -10.32
N VAL A 547 -9.53 -24.21 -11.30
CA VAL A 547 -9.97 -24.65 -12.63
C VAL A 547 -9.22 -25.92 -13.04
N LEU A 548 -9.97 -26.94 -13.43
CA LEU A 548 -9.47 -28.15 -14.10
C LEU A 548 -10.24 -28.37 -15.40
N SER A 549 -9.62 -28.09 -16.54
CA SER A 549 -10.18 -28.40 -17.86
C SER A 549 -9.32 -29.43 -18.60
N LEU A 550 -9.94 -30.56 -18.95
CA LEU A 550 -9.37 -31.69 -19.68
C LEU A 550 -10.20 -32.03 -20.93
N SER A 551 -11.17 -31.19 -21.30
CA SER A 551 -12.13 -31.47 -22.36
C SER A 551 -11.50 -31.65 -23.75
N LYS A 552 -12.23 -32.24 -24.71
CA LYS A 552 -11.75 -32.45 -26.09
C LYS A 552 -10.43 -33.20 -26.15
N ASN A 553 -10.42 -34.39 -25.57
CA ASN A 553 -9.28 -35.31 -25.53
C ASN A 553 -9.75 -36.75 -25.78
N ARG A 554 -8.90 -37.74 -25.50
CA ARG A 554 -9.19 -39.19 -25.60
C ARG A 554 -9.04 -39.88 -24.24
N ILE A 555 -9.29 -39.14 -23.15
CA ILE A 555 -9.14 -39.64 -21.78
C ILE A 555 -10.33 -40.57 -21.47
N SER A 556 -10.05 -41.63 -20.70
CA SER A 556 -10.94 -42.75 -20.47
C SER A 556 -10.95 -43.17 -18.99
N GLY A 557 -11.40 -44.40 -18.69
CA GLY A 557 -11.56 -44.87 -17.33
C GLY A 557 -12.78 -44.26 -16.66
N LYS A 558 -12.68 -44.03 -15.34
CA LYS A 558 -13.70 -43.34 -14.52
C LYS A 558 -13.24 -41.95 -14.13
N ILE A 559 -14.19 -41.11 -13.73
CA ILE A 559 -13.90 -39.89 -12.96
C ILE A 559 -13.59 -40.31 -11.50
N PRO A 560 -12.42 -39.97 -10.92
CA PRO A 560 -12.09 -40.33 -9.54
C PRO A 560 -12.98 -39.61 -8.52
N GLU A 561 -13.39 -40.31 -7.45
CA GLU A 561 -14.06 -39.71 -6.28
C GLU A 561 -13.14 -38.70 -5.58
N GLU A 562 -11.83 -38.93 -5.64
CA GLU A 562 -10.81 -38.14 -4.99
C GLU A 562 -10.78 -36.66 -5.47
N ILE A 563 -11.32 -36.34 -6.65
CA ILE A 563 -11.48 -34.95 -7.13
C ILE A 563 -12.33 -34.12 -6.16
N GLY A 564 -13.25 -34.76 -5.41
CA GLY A 564 -14.03 -34.13 -4.34
C GLY A 564 -13.19 -33.45 -3.25
N ASN A 565 -11.92 -33.83 -3.08
CA ASN A 565 -11.01 -33.23 -2.12
C ASN A 565 -10.45 -31.86 -2.57
N SER A 566 -10.64 -31.44 -3.82
CA SER A 566 -10.17 -30.16 -4.36
C SER A 566 -11.08 -29.00 -3.91
N SER A 567 -10.97 -28.65 -2.62
CA SER A 567 -11.94 -27.80 -1.91
C SER A 567 -12.06 -26.34 -2.36
N GLU A 568 -11.13 -25.81 -3.18
CA GLU A 568 -11.25 -24.48 -3.80
C GLU A 568 -11.84 -24.51 -5.22
N LEU A 569 -12.11 -25.69 -5.81
CA LEU A 569 -12.43 -25.87 -7.23
C LEU A 569 -13.76 -25.19 -7.63
N GLN A 570 -13.73 -24.42 -8.70
CA GLN A 570 -14.83 -23.60 -9.20
C GLN A 570 -15.32 -24.08 -10.57
N GLU A 571 -14.40 -24.59 -11.40
CA GLU A 571 -14.69 -25.08 -12.75
C GLU A 571 -14.03 -26.45 -12.97
N LEU A 572 -14.84 -27.45 -13.30
CA LEU A 572 -14.41 -28.80 -13.68
C LEU A 572 -14.98 -29.15 -15.05
N ASP A 573 -14.14 -29.14 -16.08
CA ASP A 573 -14.54 -29.38 -17.46
C ASP A 573 -13.87 -30.64 -18.03
N LEU A 574 -14.68 -31.69 -18.21
CA LEU A 574 -14.31 -33.01 -18.69
C LEU A 574 -15.06 -33.39 -19.99
N GLY A 575 -15.70 -32.42 -20.66
CA GLY A 575 -16.54 -32.66 -21.85
C GLY A 575 -15.78 -33.25 -23.05
N GLU A 576 -16.49 -33.82 -24.02
CA GLU A 576 -15.92 -34.35 -25.28
C GLU A 576 -14.72 -35.30 -25.04
N ASN A 577 -14.97 -36.42 -24.36
CA ASN A 577 -13.97 -37.42 -23.95
C ASN A 577 -14.56 -38.86 -23.99
N ASN A 578 -13.81 -39.86 -23.49
CA ASN A 578 -14.18 -41.28 -23.44
C ASN A 578 -14.39 -41.78 -21.99
N PHE A 579 -14.82 -40.92 -21.06
CA PHE A 579 -15.08 -41.33 -19.67
C PHE A 579 -16.26 -42.28 -19.55
N THR A 580 -16.18 -43.22 -18.60
CA THR A 580 -17.13 -44.31 -18.38
C THR A 580 -17.46 -44.47 -16.89
N GLY A 581 -18.51 -45.23 -16.57
CA GLY A 581 -18.98 -45.35 -15.20
C GLY A 581 -19.81 -44.15 -14.76
N ASP A 582 -20.10 -44.09 -13.47
CA ASP A 582 -21.08 -43.15 -12.91
C ASP A 582 -20.38 -41.84 -12.46
N ILE A 583 -21.14 -40.76 -12.31
CA ILE A 583 -20.60 -39.49 -11.80
C ILE A 583 -20.36 -39.62 -10.29
N PRO A 584 -19.14 -39.38 -9.77
CA PRO A 584 -18.79 -39.61 -8.36
C PRO A 584 -19.59 -38.71 -7.39
N GLU A 585 -20.00 -39.26 -6.24
CA GLU A 585 -20.78 -38.51 -5.24
C GLU A 585 -19.95 -37.43 -4.54
N GLY A 586 -18.64 -37.65 -4.40
CA GLY A 586 -17.68 -36.74 -3.76
C GLY A 586 -17.57 -35.36 -4.42
N LEU A 587 -17.98 -35.21 -5.69
CA LEU A 587 -18.07 -33.89 -6.34
C LEU A 587 -19.07 -32.94 -5.64
N SER A 588 -20.01 -33.49 -4.86
CA SER A 588 -20.95 -32.68 -4.05
C SER A 588 -20.35 -32.04 -2.80
N GLU A 589 -19.15 -32.45 -2.37
CA GLU A 589 -18.40 -31.80 -1.28
C GLU A 589 -17.75 -30.48 -1.74
N ILE A 590 -17.59 -30.27 -3.05
CA ILE A 590 -16.98 -29.09 -3.66
C ILE A 590 -17.94 -27.88 -3.62
N SER A 591 -18.17 -27.35 -2.42
CA SER A 591 -19.09 -26.22 -2.17
C SER A 591 -18.73 -24.89 -2.87
N THR A 592 -17.58 -24.85 -3.55
CA THR A 592 -17.10 -23.75 -4.41
C THR A 592 -17.51 -23.88 -5.88
N LEU A 593 -17.94 -25.06 -6.34
CA LEU A 593 -18.16 -25.36 -7.75
C LEU A 593 -19.26 -24.49 -8.37
N THR A 594 -18.95 -23.82 -9.46
CA THR A 594 -19.84 -22.94 -10.23
C THR A 594 -20.14 -23.49 -11.63
N SER A 595 -19.21 -24.28 -12.18
CA SER A 595 -19.30 -24.93 -13.48
C SER A 595 -18.80 -26.38 -13.41
N LEU A 596 -19.55 -27.30 -14.01
CA LEU A 596 -19.21 -28.71 -14.20
C LEU A 596 -19.58 -29.08 -15.63
N SER A 597 -18.67 -29.65 -16.43
CA SER A 597 -19.03 -30.22 -17.74
C SER A 597 -18.55 -31.66 -17.85
N VAL A 598 -19.45 -32.55 -18.24
CA VAL A 598 -19.24 -34.00 -18.40
C VAL A 598 -20.00 -34.55 -19.63
N ASP A 599 -20.36 -33.66 -20.53
CA ASP A 599 -21.09 -33.91 -21.77
C ASP A 599 -20.21 -34.60 -22.83
N GLU A 600 -20.84 -35.14 -23.88
CA GLU A 600 -20.18 -35.90 -24.96
C GLU A 600 -19.14 -36.93 -24.46
N ASN A 601 -19.59 -37.79 -23.52
CA ASN A 601 -18.84 -38.87 -22.89
C ASN A 601 -19.65 -40.19 -22.88
N HIS A 602 -19.12 -41.26 -22.28
CA HIS A 602 -19.74 -42.61 -22.19
C HIS A 602 -20.16 -42.99 -20.75
N LEU A 603 -20.56 -41.99 -19.96
CA LEU A 603 -20.96 -42.13 -18.56
C LEU A 603 -22.30 -42.90 -18.40
N SER A 604 -22.48 -43.51 -17.23
CA SER A 604 -23.59 -44.39 -16.85
C SER A 604 -24.29 -43.95 -15.55
N GLY A 605 -25.19 -44.80 -15.06
CA GLY A 605 -25.77 -44.68 -13.73
C GLY A 605 -26.83 -43.59 -13.60
N VAL A 606 -26.71 -42.81 -12.53
CA VAL A 606 -27.55 -41.64 -12.22
C VAL A 606 -26.64 -40.50 -11.77
N ILE A 607 -27.05 -39.25 -11.99
CA ILE A 607 -26.37 -38.09 -11.42
C ILE A 607 -26.55 -38.14 -9.88
N PRO A 608 -25.52 -37.91 -9.05
CA PRO A 608 -25.68 -37.86 -7.60
C PRO A 608 -26.70 -36.79 -7.18
N SER A 609 -27.74 -37.20 -6.43
CA SER A 609 -28.75 -36.25 -5.95
C SER A 609 -28.18 -35.20 -4.97
N SER A 610 -27.06 -35.52 -4.33
CA SER A 610 -26.26 -34.61 -3.48
C SER A 610 -25.72 -33.38 -4.23
N LEU A 611 -25.47 -33.47 -5.54
CA LEU A 611 -25.05 -32.31 -6.35
C LEU A 611 -26.09 -31.18 -6.34
N SER A 612 -27.38 -31.48 -6.10
CA SER A 612 -28.42 -30.45 -5.97
C SER A 612 -28.23 -29.52 -4.76
N ASN A 613 -27.35 -29.87 -3.80
CA ASN A 613 -26.94 -29.00 -2.70
C ASN A 613 -25.96 -27.88 -3.13
N LEU A 614 -25.35 -27.99 -4.32
CA LEU A 614 -24.39 -27.01 -4.84
C LEU A 614 -25.09 -25.73 -5.33
N THR A 615 -25.47 -24.88 -4.38
CA THR A 615 -26.21 -23.62 -4.60
C THR A 615 -25.53 -22.59 -5.52
N LYS A 616 -24.27 -22.80 -5.91
CA LYS A 616 -23.50 -21.96 -6.84
C LYS A 616 -23.43 -22.52 -8.28
N LEU A 617 -23.78 -23.80 -8.48
CA LEU A 617 -23.58 -24.50 -9.75
C LEU A 617 -24.59 -24.01 -10.81
N ASN A 618 -24.10 -23.57 -11.96
CA ASN A 618 -24.96 -23.06 -13.04
C ASN A 618 -25.48 -24.19 -13.93
N TRP A 619 -26.63 -24.76 -13.55
CA TRP A 619 -27.29 -25.86 -14.26
C TRP A 619 -27.72 -25.54 -15.70
N GLU A 620 -27.83 -24.27 -16.12
CA GLU A 620 -28.14 -23.92 -17.52
C GLU A 620 -26.93 -24.10 -18.46
N HIS A 621 -25.71 -24.10 -17.92
CA HIS A 621 -24.47 -24.36 -18.66
C HIS A 621 -23.84 -25.72 -18.35
N SER A 622 -24.07 -26.27 -17.15
CA SER A 622 -23.31 -27.43 -16.63
C SER A 622 -23.75 -28.81 -17.16
N ILE A 623 -24.77 -28.89 -18.02
CA ILE A 623 -25.19 -30.15 -18.66
C ILE A 623 -25.65 -29.88 -20.09
N GLY A 624 -24.93 -30.43 -21.07
CA GLY A 624 -25.35 -30.48 -22.48
C GLY A 624 -26.58 -31.36 -22.70
N LEU A 625 -27.78 -30.80 -22.48
CA LEU A 625 -29.06 -31.52 -22.57
C LEU A 625 -29.51 -31.81 -24.02
N THR A 626 -28.73 -32.61 -24.75
CA THR A 626 -29.04 -33.02 -26.13
C THR A 626 -29.17 -34.53 -26.34
N ASN A 627 -28.61 -35.39 -25.48
CA ASN A 627 -28.56 -36.85 -25.76
C ASN A 627 -28.73 -37.82 -24.57
N ILE A 628 -29.33 -37.38 -23.45
CA ILE A 628 -29.62 -38.27 -22.30
C ILE A 628 -30.85 -39.16 -22.57
N SER A 629 -30.65 -40.26 -23.31
CA SER A 629 -31.67 -41.30 -23.54
C SER A 629 -31.40 -42.61 -22.81
N SER A 630 -30.25 -42.71 -22.14
CA SER A 630 -29.70 -43.93 -21.50
C SER A 630 -29.78 -43.94 -19.97
N LEU A 631 -29.78 -42.78 -19.30
CA LEU A 631 -29.82 -42.68 -17.83
C LEU A 631 -31.27 -42.72 -17.33
N LYS A 632 -31.62 -43.74 -16.53
CA LYS A 632 -32.96 -43.89 -15.94
C LYS A 632 -32.96 -43.56 -14.45
N TYR A 633 -34.05 -42.93 -14.02
CA TYR A 633 -34.37 -42.55 -12.63
C TYR A 633 -33.58 -41.37 -12.05
N PHE A 634 -34.10 -40.15 -12.29
CA PHE A 634 -34.23 -39.20 -11.19
C PHE A 634 -35.65 -39.30 -10.61
N ASN A 635 -35.75 -39.47 -9.29
CA ASN A 635 -37.00 -39.40 -8.56
C ASN A 635 -37.04 -38.10 -7.73
N VAL A 636 -37.06 -36.96 -8.43
CA VAL A 636 -37.35 -35.66 -7.79
C VAL A 636 -38.74 -35.72 -7.16
N SER A 637 -38.92 -35.08 -6.01
CA SER A 637 -40.14 -35.14 -5.22
C SER A 637 -41.41 -34.85 -6.02
N LYS A 638 -42.46 -35.65 -5.76
CA LYS A 638 -43.62 -35.87 -6.63
C LYS A 638 -44.62 -34.69 -6.75
N ASN A 639 -44.18 -33.46 -6.50
CA ASN A 639 -45.02 -32.25 -6.55
C ASN A 639 -44.76 -31.35 -7.77
N ASN A 640 -43.66 -31.54 -8.52
CA ASN A 640 -43.35 -30.74 -9.73
C ASN A 640 -43.54 -31.50 -11.04
N LEU A 641 -43.83 -32.81 -11.01
CA LEU A 641 -43.84 -33.64 -12.22
C LEU A 641 -45.11 -33.49 -13.09
N GLU A 642 -46.26 -33.11 -12.49
CA GLU A 642 -47.51 -32.91 -13.24
C GLU A 642 -47.56 -31.60 -14.07
N ALA A 643 -46.55 -30.74 -13.95
CA ALA A 643 -46.45 -29.49 -14.71
C ALA A 643 -45.80 -29.68 -16.10
N LEU A 644 -44.80 -30.57 -16.21
CA LEU A 644 -43.92 -30.64 -17.39
C LEU A 644 -44.46 -31.48 -18.55
N GLU A 645 -45.25 -32.52 -18.30
CA GLU A 645 -45.83 -33.36 -19.37
C GLU A 645 -46.83 -32.61 -20.28
N LYS A 646 -47.27 -31.39 -19.91
CA LYS A 646 -48.25 -30.60 -20.68
C LYS A 646 -47.68 -29.58 -21.66
N GLU A 647 -46.37 -29.28 -21.62
CA GLU A 647 -45.77 -28.27 -22.50
C GLU A 647 -45.08 -28.87 -23.75
N CYS A 648 -44.56 -30.09 -23.65
CA CYS A 648 -43.76 -30.71 -24.72
C CYS A 648 -44.51 -31.00 -26.05
N GLU A 649 -45.83 -31.18 -26.04
CA GLU A 649 -46.62 -31.27 -27.28
C GLU A 649 -47.02 -29.91 -27.87
N ASN A 650 -47.19 -28.88 -27.03
CA ASN A 650 -47.61 -27.56 -27.51
C ASN A 650 -46.50 -26.84 -28.29
N ASP A 651 -45.24 -26.92 -27.86
CA ASP A 651 -44.24 -25.99 -28.40
C ASP A 651 -43.83 -26.25 -29.86
N LYS A 652 -44.05 -27.46 -30.39
CA LYS A 652 -43.90 -27.75 -31.84
C LYS A 652 -44.91 -26.99 -32.71
N ILE A 653 -46.09 -26.67 -32.18
CA ILE A 653 -47.10 -25.83 -32.84
C ILE A 653 -46.87 -24.35 -32.50
N VAL A 654 -46.54 -24.06 -31.24
CA VAL A 654 -46.38 -22.69 -30.74
C VAL A 654 -45.12 -22.02 -31.29
N ASN A 655 -44.00 -22.70 -31.56
CA ASN A 655 -42.79 -22.06 -32.08
C ASN A 655 -43.02 -21.38 -33.47
N LYS A 656 -43.89 -21.96 -34.31
CA LYS A 656 -44.32 -21.36 -35.60
C LYS A 656 -45.25 -20.15 -35.43
N ARG A 657 -45.87 -19.97 -34.25
CA ARG A 657 -46.59 -18.75 -33.85
C ARG A 657 -45.68 -17.76 -33.10
N LYS A 658 -44.78 -18.22 -32.21
CA LYS A 658 -43.78 -17.42 -31.50
C LYS A 658 -42.97 -16.56 -32.47
N LYS A 659 -42.50 -17.07 -33.61
CA LYS A 659 -41.78 -16.23 -34.60
C LYS A 659 -42.61 -15.09 -35.23
N LYS A 660 -43.95 -15.22 -35.34
CA LYS A 660 -44.82 -14.09 -35.74
C LYS A 660 -45.17 -13.18 -34.58
N LEU A 661 -45.38 -13.75 -33.39
CA LEU A 661 -45.68 -13.00 -32.17
C LEU A 661 -44.47 -12.17 -31.72
N LEU A 662 -43.24 -12.66 -31.88
CA LEU A 662 -42.00 -11.94 -31.52
C LEU A 662 -41.86 -10.63 -32.29
N VAL A 663 -42.19 -10.60 -33.58
CA VAL A 663 -42.19 -9.36 -34.38
C VAL A 663 -43.24 -8.37 -33.87
N LEU A 664 -44.45 -8.85 -33.57
CA LEU A 664 -45.50 -8.03 -32.95
C LEU A 664 -45.13 -7.55 -31.54
N VAL A 665 -44.44 -8.38 -30.75
CA VAL A 665 -43.97 -8.07 -29.40
C VAL A 665 -42.80 -7.10 -29.42
N VAL A 666 -41.88 -7.16 -30.39
CA VAL A 666 -40.83 -6.13 -30.56
C VAL A 666 -41.45 -4.78 -30.93
N VAL A 667 -42.46 -4.75 -31.82
CA VAL A 667 -43.22 -3.52 -32.12
C VAL A 667 -44.01 -3.02 -30.91
N ALA A 668 -44.65 -3.91 -30.15
CA ALA A 668 -45.39 -3.56 -28.94
C ALA A 668 -44.46 -3.12 -27.79
N ILE A 669 -43.26 -3.69 -27.66
CA ILE A 669 -42.23 -3.26 -26.71
C ILE A 669 -41.69 -1.90 -27.11
N ALA A 670 -41.40 -1.64 -28.39
CA ALA A 670 -40.99 -0.31 -28.85
C ALA A 670 -42.08 0.75 -28.55
N GLY A 671 -43.34 0.43 -28.81
CA GLY A 671 -44.48 1.27 -28.43
C GLY A 671 -44.61 1.46 -26.92
N ALA A 672 -44.47 0.39 -26.13
CA ALA A 672 -44.50 0.43 -24.67
C ALA A 672 -43.30 1.17 -24.07
N PHE A 673 -42.14 1.18 -24.73
CA PHE A 673 -40.96 1.96 -24.32
C PHE A 673 -41.18 3.46 -24.57
N LEU A 674 -41.83 3.81 -25.67
CA LEU A 674 -42.30 5.18 -25.96
C LEU A 674 -43.36 5.65 -24.94
N VAL A 675 -44.36 4.82 -24.65
CA VAL A 675 -45.35 5.09 -23.60
C VAL A 675 -44.69 5.15 -22.22
N SER A 676 -43.73 4.28 -21.93
CA SER A 676 -42.96 4.28 -20.68
C SER A 676 -42.12 5.55 -20.54
N LEU A 677 -41.50 6.06 -21.60
CA LEU A 677 -40.81 7.35 -21.60
C LEU A 677 -41.78 8.51 -21.30
N CYS A 678 -42.96 8.54 -21.91
CA CYS A 678 -44.00 9.52 -21.61
C CYS A 678 -44.51 9.39 -20.16
N CYS A 679 -44.75 8.17 -19.67
CA CYS A 679 -45.15 7.90 -18.30
C CYS A 679 -44.04 8.26 -17.29
N CYS A 680 -42.77 8.02 -17.59
CA CYS A 680 -41.63 8.43 -16.77
C CYS A 680 -41.49 9.95 -16.73
N PHE A 681 -41.78 10.67 -17.82
CA PHE A 681 -41.82 12.14 -17.82
C PHE A 681 -42.99 12.69 -16.98
N TYR A 682 -44.16 12.04 -17.04
CA TYR A 682 -45.33 12.35 -16.21
C TYR A 682 -45.12 12.01 -14.73
N ILE A 683 -44.45 10.89 -14.43
CA ILE A 683 -44.07 10.46 -13.08
C ILE A 683 -42.97 11.36 -12.53
N PHE A 684 -41.98 11.78 -13.33
CA PHE A 684 -40.94 12.72 -12.91
C PHE A 684 -41.54 14.08 -12.52
N SER A 685 -42.51 14.59 -13.30
CA SER A 685 -43.25 15.81 -12.95
C SER A 685 -44.16 15.63 -11.72
N LEU A 686 -44.85 14.50 -11.57
CA LEU A 686 -45.61 14.16 -10.35
C LEU A 686 -44.73 13.96 -9.10
N LEU A 687 -43.53 13.40 -9.23
CA LEU A 687 -42.58 13.23 -8.13
C LEU A 687 -41.98 14.58 -7.71
N ARG A 688 -41.72 15.48 -8.67
CA ARG A 688 -41.33 16.87 -8.41
C ARG A 688 -42.44 17.66 -7.68
N TRP A 689 -43.70 17.25 -7.84
CA TRP A 689 -44.85 17.77 -7.08
C TRP A 689 -44.97 17.11 -5.69
N ARG A 690 -44.89 15.77 -5.59
CA ARG A 690 -44.96 15.03 -4.32
C ARG A 690 -43.81 15.33 -3.35
N LYS A 691 -42.61 15.65 -3.84
CA LYS A 691 -41.47 16.07 -2.99
C LYS A 691 -41.69 17.44 -2.32
N LYS A 692 -42.78 18.15 -2.64
CA LYS A 692 -43.19 19.42 -2.01
C LYS A 692 -44.30 19.25 -0.95
N LEU A 693 -44.62 18.01 -0.55
CA LEU A 693 -45.79 17.68 0.29
C LEU A 693 -45.52 16.59 1.36
N ARG A 694 -44.27 16.32 1.76
CA ARG A 694 -43.97 15.28 2.77
C ARG A 694 -42.80 15.62 3.73
N ASP A 695 -42.86 16.80 4.32
CA ASP A 695 -42.07 17.16 5.52
C ASP A 695 -42.95 17.04 6.78
N ALA A 696 -43.67 15.92 6.96
CA ALA A 696 -44.63 15.71 8.06
C ALA A 696 -44.80 14.23 8.47
N ALA A 697 -44.91 13.99 9.79
CA ALA A 697 -45.21 12.73 10.52
C ALA A 697 -44.23 11.54 10.33
N THR A 698 -43.41 11.02 11.28
CA THR A 698 -43.53 10.58 12.72
C THR A 698 -44.08 9.14 12.93
N GLY A 699 -43.38 8.25 13.70
CA GLY A 699 -44.02 7.02 14.25
C GLY A 699 -43.21 5.77 14.72
N GLU A 700 -42.38 5.87 15.77
CA GLU A 700 -41.99 4.88 16.82
C GLU A 700 -41.96 3.30 16.72
N LYS A 701 -40.80 2.72 17.16
CA LYS A 701 -40.58 1.52 18.06
C LYS A 701 -41.02 0.12 17.53
N LYS A 702 -41.00 -1.08 18.21
CA LYS A 702 -40.77 -1.70 19.58
C LYS A 702 -40.61 -3.26 19.34
N LYS A 703 -40.06 -4.22 20.12
CA LYS A 703 -39.12 -4.43 21.28
C LYS A 703 -38.77 -5.97 21.38
N SER A 704 -37.97 -6.45 22.36
CA SER A 704 -37.44 -7.86 22.47
C SER A 704 -37.50 -8.55 23.88
N PRO A 705 -37.30 -9.89 23.96
CA PRO A 705 -36.80 -10.72 25.11
C PRO A 705 -35.47 -11.48 24.75
N ALA A 706 -34.80 -12.39 25.50
CA ALA A 706 -34.64 -12.73 26.94
C ALA A 706 -33.28 -13.51 27.17
N ARG A 707 -33.19 -14.59 27.99
CA ARG A 707 -31.93 -15.30 28.39
C ARG A 707 -32.15 -16.69 29.06
N GLY A 708 -31.10 -17.52 29.23
CA GLY A 708 -31.03 -18.74 30.07
C GLY A 708 -29.58 -19.31 30.19
N SER A 709 -29.21 -20.11 31.21
CA SER A 709 -27.80 -20.53 31.48
C SER A 709 -27.57 -21.71 32.46
N SER A 710 -26.31 -22.22 32.56
CA SER A 710 -25.71 -23.22 33.50
C SER A 710 -26.06 -24.71 33.33
N GLY A 711 -25.22 -25.72 33.67
CA GLY A 711 -23.76 -25.77 33.94
C GLY A 711 -23.29 -26.63 35.15
N THR A 712 -22.41 -27.64 34.97
CA THR A 712 -21.61 -28.37 36.03
C THR A 712 -20.48 -29.26 35.44
N GLU A 713 -19.62 -29.86 36.30
CA GLU A 713 -18.30 -30.48 35.97
C GLU A 713 -18.19 -32.02 36.18
N SER A 714 -17.10 -32.68 35.72
CA SER A 714 -15.99 -33.22 36.58
C SER A 714 -15.18 -34.43 35.99
N ARG A 715 -13.83 -34.35 36.02
CA ARG A 715 -12.77 -35.44 35.99
C ARG A 715 -12.79 -36.44 34.79
N GLY A 716 -11.71 -37.08 34.31
CA GLY A 716 -10.27 -37.18 34.64
C GLY A 716 -9.76 -38.56 34.15
N SER A 717 -8.48 -38.89 33.90
CA SER A 717 -7.18 -38.18 33.93
C SER A 717 -6.10 -39.05 33.19
N GLY A 718 -4.92 -38.52 32.83
CA GLY A 718 -3.82 -39.30 32.21
C GLY A 718 -2.60 -38.47 31.76
N GLU A 719 -1.38 -38.89 32.11
CA GLU A 719 -0.13 -38.15 31.86
C GLU A 719 0.75 -38.78 30.77
N ASN A 720 1.49 -37.93 30.04
CA ASN A 720 2.85 -38.23 29.57
C ASN A 720 3.62 -36.91 29.36
N GLY A 721 4.91 -36.88 29.73
CA GLY A 721 5.66 -35.63 29.90
C GLY A 721 6.60 -35.28 28.74
N GLY A 722 6.35 -34.14 28.08
CA GLY A 722 7.34 -33.41 27.26
C GLY A 722 7.79 -32.11 27.94
N PRO A 723 8.84 -31.43 27.44
CA PRO A 723 9.36 -30.19 28.03
C PRO A 723 8.30 -29.08 28.01
N LYS A 724 8.00 -28.52 29.20
CA LYS A 724 6.94 -27.53 29.40
C LYS A 724 7.38 -26.13 28.96
N LEU A 725 6.73 -25.58 27.93
CA LEU A 725 6.72 -24.12 27.73
C LEU A 725 5.94 -23.43 28.86
N VAL A 726 6.42 -22.27 29.30
CA VAL A 726 5.67 -21.33 30.15
C VAL A 726 5.00 -20.30 29.24
N MET A 727 3.75 -20.54 28.87
CA MET A 727 2.96 -19.67 27.99
C MET A 727 1.97 -18.79 28.75
N PHE A 728 1.69 -17.61 28.21
CA PHE A 728 0.49 -16.84 28.55
C PHE A 728 -0.73 -17.46 27.86
N ASN A 729 -1.55 -18.21 28.61
CA ASN A 729 -2.91 -18.68 28.32
C ASN A 729 -3.21 -19.51 27.05
N SER A 730 -2.31 -19.66 26.07
CA SER A 730 -2.44 -20.63 24.97
C SER A 730 -1.26 -21.61 24.95
N LYS A 731 -1.53 -22.92 24.79
CA LYS A 731 -0.50 -23.96 24.76
C LYS A 731 -0.08 -24.21 23.31
N ILE A 732 0.96 -23.53 22.84
CA ILE A 732 1.59 -23.82 21.56
C ILE A 732 2.67 -24.89 21.76
N THR A 733 2.67 -25.92 20.92
CA THR A 733 3.67 -27.00 20.90
C THR A 733 4.55 -26.94 19.65
N TYR A 734 5.73 -27.58 19.71
CA TYR A 734 6.65 -27.64 18.58
C TYR A 734 6.06 -28.31 17.33
N ALA A 735 5.18 -29.32 17.50
CA ALA A 735 4.51 -29.97 16.38
C ALA A 735 3.57 -28.99 15.65
N GLU A 736 2.77 -28.22 16.39
CA GLU A 736 1.92 -27.17 15.83
C GLU A 736 2.77 -26.04 15.22
N THR A 737 3.93 -25.68 15.79
CA THR A 737 4.85 -24.72 15.16
C THR A 737 5.43 -25.23 13.84
N VAL A 738 5.80 -26.51 13.78
CA VAL A 738 6.28 -27.16 12.54
C VAL A 738 5.17 -27.17 11.48
N GLU A 739 3.94 -27.52 11.84
CA GLU A 739 2.79 -27.48 10.92
C GLU A 739 2.46 -26.06 10.45
N ALA A 740 2.37 -25.10 11.39
CA ALA A 740 2.06 -23.70 11.11
C ALA A 740 3.12 -22.98 10.26
N THR A 741 4.37 -23.46 10.25
CA THR A 741 5.47 -22.97 9.39
C THR A 741 5.65 -23.80 8.11
N ARG A 742 4.76 -24.78 7.84
CA ARG A 742 4.86 -25.75 6.73
C ARG A 742 6.21 -26.51 6.73
N GLN A 743 6.62 -27.01 7.88
CA GLN A 743 7.90 -27.70 8.11
C GLN A 743 9.14 -26.80 7.98
N PHE A 744 9.00 -25.51 8.34
CA PHE A 744 10.00 -24.45 8.09
C PHE A 744 10.28 -24.23 6.59
N ASP A 745 9.21 -24.04 5.82
CA ASP A 745 9.25 -23.77 4.38
C ASP A 745 9.97 -22.45 4.05
N GLU A 746 10.71 -22.42 2.94
CA GLU A 746 11.38 -21.23 2.43
C GLU A 746 10.38 -20.15 1.96
N GLU A 747 9.16 -20.51 1.50
CA GLU A 747 8.08 -19.56 1.23
C GLU A 747 7.70 -18.73 2.48
N ASN A 748 7.87 -19.31 3.67
CA ASN A 748 7.50 -18.67 4.94
C ASN A 748 8.62 -17.79 5.52
N VAL A 749 9.81 -17.70 4.90
CA VAL A 749 10.94 -16.93 5.45
C VAL A 749 10.68 -15.42 5.34
N LEU A 750 10.46 -14.79 6.49
CA LEU A 750 10.29 -13.35 6.67
C LEU A 750 11.63 -12.60 6.66
N SER A 751 12.70 -13.22 7.19
CA SER A 751 14.05 -12.65 7.12
C SER A 751 15.14 -13.70 7.29
N ARG A 752 16.31 -13.41 6.70
CA ARG A 752 17.57 -14.15 6.92
C ARG A 752 18.56 -13.25 7.66
N GLY A 753 19.23 -13.76 8.68
CA GLY A 753 20.22 -13.00 9.44
C GLY A 753 21.20 -13.87 10.21
N ARG A 754 22.15 -13.22 10.90
CA ARG A 754 23.20 -13.88 11.72
C ARG A 754 22.62 -14.87 12.73
N TYR A 755 21.51 -14.50 13.36
CA TYR A 755 20.80 -15.31 14.35
C TYR A 755 19.76 -16.25 13.69
N GLY A 756 20.12 -16.84 12.55
CA GLY A 756 19.29 -17.77 11.79
C GLY A 756 18.11 -17.13 11.05
N LEU A 757 17.17 -17.99 10.66
CA LEU A 757 16.02 -17.67 9.81
C LEU A 757 14.79 -17.32 10.66
N VAL A 758 13.99 -16.35 10.21
CA VAL A 758 12.68 -16.03 10.79
C VAL A 758 11.58 -16.48 9.84
N PHE A 759 10.65 -17.29 10.34
CA PHE A 759 9.52 -17.83 9.58
C PHE A 759 8.21 -17.21 10.03
N LYS A 760 7.24 -17.09 9.12
CA LYS A 760 5.84 -16.89 9.44
C LYS A 760 5.21 -18.21 9.89
N ALA A 761 4.47 -18.18 10.99
CA ALA A 761 3.67 -19.32 11.45
C ALA A 761 2.19 -18.93 11.49
N CYS A 762 1.36 -19.67 10.75
CA CYS A 762 -0.10 -19.49 10.71
C CYS A 762 -0.76 -20.71 11.38
N TYR A 763 -1.28 -20.54 12.58
CA TYR A 763 -1.90 -21.61 13.35
C TYR A 763 -3.38 -21.79 12.99
N LEU A 764 -3.92 -22.99 13.24
CA LEU A 764 -5.30 -23.38 12.88
C LEU A 764 -6.41 -22.56 13.56
N ASP A 765 -6.09 -21.87 14.66
CA ASP A 765 -7.01 -20.96 15.37
C ASP A 765 -7.02 -19.53 14.78
N GLY A 766 -6.23 -19.28 13.73
CA GLY A 766 -6.05 -17.96 13.11
C GLY A 766 -4.95 -17.11 13.77
N THR A 767 -4.26 -17.61 14.79
CA THR A 767 -3.10 -16.93 15.38
C THR A 767 -1.95 -16.91 14.37
N VAL A 768 -1.31 -15.74 14.18
CA VAL A 768 -0.13 -15.59 13.33
C VAL A 768 1.05 -15.06 14.15
N LEU A 769 2.17 -15.77 14.13
CA LEU A 769 3.39 -15.46 14.90
C LEU A 769 4.63 -15.45 13.98
N SER A 770 5.73 -14.87 14.47
CA SER A 770 7.04 -14.99 13.84
C SER A 770 7.94 -15.93 14.66
N ILE A 771 8.59 -16.88 13.99
CA ILE A 771 9.36 -17.97 14.59
C ILE A 771 10.80 -17.85 14.12
N ARG A 772 11.71 -17.40 15.00
CA ARG A 772 13.14 -17.40 14.71
C ARG A 772 13.73 -18.77 15.06
N ARG A 773 14.23 -19.51 14.07
CA ARG A 773 15.04 -20.72 14.24
C ARG A 773 16.51 -20.31 14.28
N LEU A 774 17.18 -20.50 15.41
CA LEU A 774 18.62 -20.25 15.53
C LEU A 774 19.43 -21.35 14.80
N PRO A 775 20.71 -21.09 14.47
CA PRO A 775 21.60 -22.11 13.92
C PRO A 775 21.73 -23.34 14.84
N ASP A 776 21.84 -24.52 14.25
CA ASP A 776 22.00 -25.77 14.99
C ASP A 776 23.34 -25.76 15.76
N GLY A 777 23.35 -26.26 17.00
CA GLY A 777 24.52 -26.19 17.90
C GLY A 777 24.73 -24.85 18.64
N SER A 778 23.83 -23.88 18.46
CA SER A 778 23.92 -22.52 19.02
C SER A 778 24.13 -22.44 20.55
N LEU A 779 23.43 -23.25 21.35
CA LEU A 779 23.61 -23.35 22.82
C LEU A 779 23.08 -24.68 23.40
N ASN A 780 23.67 -25.09 24.53
CA ASN A 780 23.14 -26.14 25.41
C ASN A 780 21.79 -25.70 26.03
N GLU A 781 20.82 -26.61 26.12
CA GLU A 781 19.42 -26.37 26.52
C GLU A 781 19.29 -25.46 27.74
N GLY A 782 19.97 -25.79 28.84
CA GLY A 782 19.87 -25.04 30.10
C GLY A 782 20.40 -23.59 30.04
N LEU A 783 21.37 -23.31 29.17
CA LEU A 783 21.89 -21.95 28.95
C LEU A 783 20.96 -21.16 28.03
N PHE A 784 20.54 -21.77 26.91
CA PHE A 784 19.56 -21.16 26.00
C PHE A 784 18.27 -20.79 26.74
N LYS A 785 17.74 -21.71 27.54
CA LYS A 785 16.56 -21.52 28.37
C LYS A 785 16.71 -20.31 29.31
N LYS A 786 17.83 -20.21 30.03
CA LYS A 786 18.11 -19.11 30.96
C LYS A 786 18.13 -17.75 30.26
N GLU A 787 18.84 -17.63 29.14
CA GLU A 787 18.93 -16.35 28.42
C GLU A 787 17.62 -16.01 27.67
N ALA A 788 16.88 -17.00 27.18
CA ALA A 788 15.54 -16.78 26.60
C ALA A 788 14.50 -16.35 27.66
N GLU A 789 14.57 -16.89 28.88
CA GLU A 789 13.76 -16.44 30.03
C GLU A 789 14.18 -15.06 30.57
N LEU A 790 15.40 -14.60 30.29
CA LEU A 790 15.81 -13.21 30.52
C LEU A 790 15.27 -12.31 29.42
N LEU A 791 15.38 -12.70 28.16
CA LEU A 791 14.86 -11.94 27.01
C LEU A 791 13.33 -11.77 27.08
N GLY A 792 12.59 -12.81 27.50
CA GLY A 792 11.14 -12.77 27.70
C GLY A 792 10.63 -11.85 28.81
N LYS A 793 11.53 -11.25 29.62
CA LYS A 793 11.20 -10.20 30.60
C LYS A 793 11.28 -8.80 30.00
N VAL A 794 11.95 -8.63 28.86
CA VAL A 794 12.06 -7.35 28.15
C VAL A 794 10.73 -7.07 27.44
N LYS A 795 9.93 -6.15 27.99
CA LYS A 795 8.60 -5.79 27.46
C LYS A 795 8.44 -4.27 27.44
N HIS A 796 8.31 -3.71 26.24
CA HIS A 796 8.13 -2.29 26.00
C HIS A 796 7.32 -2.08 24.71
N ARG A 797 6.60 -0.94 24.59
CA ARG A 797 5.69 -0.66 23.46
C ARG A 797 6.37 -0.62 22.09
N ASN A 798 7.67 -0.36 22.04
CA ASN A 798 8.44 -0.24 20.81
C ASN A 798 9.55 -1.30 20.68
N LEU A 799 9.36 -2.47 21.28
CA LEU A 799 10.27 -3.63 21.20
C LEU A 799 9.47 -4.88 20.84
N THR A 800 9.99 -5.74 19.95
CA THR A 800 9.35 -7.03 19.65
C THR A 800 9.27 -7.92 20.90
N VAL A 801 8.07 -8.29 21.31
CA VAL A 801 7.85 -9.09 22.53
C VAL A 801 8.07 -10.57 22.25
N LEU A 802 9.02 -11.19 22.96
CA LEU A 802 9.18 -12.64 22.99
C LEU A 802 8.00 -13.26 23.76
N ARG A 803 7.21 -14.08 23.06
CA ARG A 803 6.03 -14.80 23.57
C ARG A 803 6.37 -16.16 24.15
N GLY A 804 7.41 -16.81 23.64
CA GLY A 804 7.87 -18.12 24.11
C GLY A 804 9.18 -18.55 23.41
N TYR A 805 9.67 -19.74 23.76
CA TYR A 805 10.85 -20.35 23.15
C TYR A 805 10.68 -21.87 23.11
N TYR A 806 11.41 -22.55 22.22
CA TYR A 806 11.54 -24.00 22.21
C TYR A 806 12.98 -24.42 22.48
N ALA A 807 13.15 -25.36 23.41
CA ALA A 807 14.41 -25.96 23.80
C ALA A 807 14.14 -27.45 24.09
N GLY A 808 14.36 -28.31 23.09
CA GLY A 808 14.12 -29.75 23.18
C GLY A 808 14.68 -30.49 21.97
N PRO A 809 14.55 -31.83 21.89
CA PRO A 809 15.11 -32.65 20.82
C PRO A 809 14.22 -32.74 19.56
N PRO A 810 14.79 -32.88 18.34
CA PRO A 810 16.22 -32.77 17.99
C PRO A 810 16.73 -31.34 18.26
N ASP A 811 18.05 -31.11 18.23
CA ASP A 811 18.76 -29.95 18.83
C ASP A 811 18.51 -28.52 18.25
N VAL A 812 17.24 -28.25 17.92
CA VAL A 812 16.67 -27.00 17.45
C VAL A 812 16.45 -26.07 18.62
N ARG A 813 16.64 -24.77 18.38
CA ARG A 813 16.32 -23.67 19.31
C ARG A 813 15.42 -22.68 18.59
N LEU A 814 14.20 -22.48 19.09
CA LEU A 814 13.25 -21.51 18.53
C LEU A 814 12.99 -20.37 19.50
N LEU A 815 12.77 -19.17 18.96
CA LEU A 815 12.23 -18.02 19.65
C LEU A 815 10.92 -17.61 18.96
N VAL A 816 9.86 -17.40 19.75
CA VAL A 816 8.51 -17.12 19.26
C VAL A 816 8.15 -15.69 19.60
N TYR A 817 7.88 -14.86 18.60
CA TYR A 817 7.51 -13.45 18.71
C TYR A 817 6.16 -13.20 18.04
N ASP A 818 5.57 -12.02 18.29
CA ASP A 818 4.42 -11.55 17.52
C ASP A 818 4.76 -11.40 16.03
N TYR A 819 3.77 -11.54 15.15
CA TYR A 819 3.93 -11.25 13.72
C TYR A 819 3.73 -9.75 13.45
N MET A 820 4.64 -9.17 12.67
CA MET A 820 4.63 -7.76 12.27
C MET A 820 4.21 -7.66 10.79
N PRO A 821 2.93 -7.37 10.48
CA PRO A 821 2.38 -7.52 9.13
C PRO A 821 2.82 -6.42 8.16
N ASN A 822 3.19 -5.24 8.64
CA ASN A 822 3.51 -4.07 7.81
C ASN A 822 5.01 -3.95 7.48
N GLY A 823 5.75 -5.06 7.54
CA GLY A 823 7.14 -5.13 7.08
C GLY A 823 8.14 -4.43 8.01
N ASN A 824 9.13 -3.76 7.42
CA ASN A 824 10.23 -3.09 8.12
C ASN A 824 10.57 -1.73 7.51
N LEU A 825 11.37 -0.92 8.22
CA LEU A 825 11.70 0.44 7.81
C LEU A 825 12.58 0.48 6.53
N ALA A 826 13.37 -0.54 6.22
CA ALA A 826 14.18 -0.55 5.00
C ALA A 826 13.33 -0.64 3.73
N THR A 827 12.27 -1.46 3.74
CA THR A 827 11.34 -1.54 2.60
C THR A 827 10.51 -0.26 2.50
N LEU A 828 10.00 0.25 3.64
CA LEU A 828 9.19 1.46 3.68
C LEU A 828 9.93 2.72 3.21
N LEU A 829 11.24 2.85 3.52
CA LEU A 829 12.10 3.92 2.98
C LEU A 829 12.38 3.74 1.48
N GLN A 830 12.57 2.50 1.01
CA GLN A 830 12.75 2.22 -0.41
C GLN A 830 11.47 2.55 -1.20
N GLU A 831 10.30 2.15 -0.71
CA GLU A 831 8.99 2.49 -1.28
C GLU A 831 8.76 4.01 -1.34
N ALA A 832 9.04 4.73 -0.25
CA ALA A 832 8.96 6.20 -0.22
C ALA A 832 9.85 6.84 -1.31
N SER A 833 11.09 6.36 -1.47
CA SER A 833 12.03 6.84 -2.50
C SER A 833 11.61 6.55 -3.96
N HIS A 834 10.67 5.63 -4.17
CA HIS A 834 10.13 5.27 -5.49
C HIS A 834 8.73 5.84 -5.77
N GLN A 835 7.93 6.12 -4.74
CA GLN A 835 6.54 6.62 -4.86
C GLN A 835 6.39 8.09 -4.41
N ASP A 836 7.36 8.93 -4.78
CA ASP A 836 7.37 10.38 -4.51
C ASP A 836 7.13 10.77 -3.04
N GLY A 837 7.48 9.89 -2.10
CA GLY A 837 7.41 10.09 -0.65
C GLY A 837 6.01 10.06 -0.02
N HIS A 838 4.93 9.85 -0.79
CA HIS A 838 3.54 9.92 -0.30
C HIS A 838 3.25 8.99 0.90
N VAL A 839 3.95 7.85 0.98
CA VAL A 839 3.77 6.84 2.04
C VAL A 839 4.31 7.31 3.40
N LEU A 840 5.35 8.16 3.42
CA LEU A 840 6.14 8.42 4.63
C LEU A 840 6.30 9.93 4.92
N ASN A 841 5.18 10.57 5.29
CA ASN A 841 5.15 11.99 5.70
C ASN A 841 5.93 12.27 6.99
N TRP A 842 6.30 13.55 7.22
CA TRP A 842 7.05 14.00 8.42
C TRP A 842 6.48 13.44 9.75
N PRO A 843 5.17 13.54 10.03
CA PRO A 843 4.59 12.96 11.24
C PRO A 843 4.81 11.45 11.42
N MET A 844 4.92 10.66 10.36
CA MET A 844 5.25 9.23 10.47
C MET A 844 6.73 9.05 10.81
N ARG A 845 7.63 9.72 10.09
CA ARG A 845 9.09 9.70 10.35
C ARG A 845 9.42 10.06 11.81
N HIS A 846 8.80 11.12 12.34
CA HIS A 846 8.98 11.54 13.72
C HIS A 846 8.54 10.46 14.74
N LEU A 847 7.39 9.79 14.53
CA LEU A 847 6.97 8.71 15.43
C LEU A 847 7.86 7.47 15.34
N ILE A 848 8.39 7.16 14.16
CA ILE A 848 9.33 6.04 13.96
C ILE A 848 10.63 6.32 14.73
N ALA A 849 11.22 7.51 14.53
CA ALA A 849 12.41 7.96 15.26
C ALA A 849 12.20 7.89 16.79
N LEU A 850 11.08 8.42 17.28
CA LEU A 850 10.76 8.45 18.70
C LEU A 850 10.47 7.05 19.28
N GLY A 851 9.80 6.17 18.51
CA GLY A 851 9.55 4.78 18.89
C GLY A 851 10.84 3.99 19.07
N VAL A 852 11.72 4.04 18.06
CA VAL A 852 13.04 3.41 18.12
C VAL A 852 13.88 3.98 19.27
N ALA A 853 13.90 5.31 19.45
CA ALA A 853 14.63 5.94 20.55
C ALA A 853 14.17 5.45 21.93
N ARG A 854 12.86 5.36 22.17
CA ARG A 854 12.30 4.80 23.42
C ARG A 854 12.63 3.32 23.59
N GLY A 855 12.60 2.55 22.50
CA GLY A 855 13.02 1.13 22.49
C GLY A 855 14.45 0.95 23.00
N ILE A 856 15.42 1.64 22.40
CA ILE A 856 16.84 1.56 22.81
C ILE A 856 17.03 2.14 24.23
N SER A 857 16.34 3.23 24.58
CA SER A 857 16.40 3.80 25.94
C SER A 857 15.94 2.82 27.02
N PHE A 858 14.95 1.97 26.72
CA PHE A 858 14.51 0.91 27.61
C PHE A 858 15.51 -0.26 27.68
N LEU A 859 16.10 -0.67 26.54
CA LEU A 859 17.18 -1.66 26.54
C LEU A 859 18.35 -1.18 27.42
N HIS A 860 18.77 0.08 27.27
CA HIS A 860 19.88 0.65 28.03
C HIS A 860 19.61 0.75 29.54
N SER A 861 18.36 0.98 29.98
CA SER A 861 18.01 0.95 31.40
C SER A 861 18.04 -0.47 31.97
N THR A 862 17.65 -1.48 31.18
CA THR A 862 17.78 -2.92 31.54
C THR A 862 19.21 -3.48 31.45
N THR A 863 20.23 -2.62 31.22
CA THR A 863 21.64 -2.98 30.95
C THR A 863 21.89 -3.81 29.68
N MET A 864 20.89 -3.88 28.79
CA MET A 864 21.04 -4.49 27.47
C MET A 864 21.57 -3.46 26.46
N VAL A 865 22.35 -3.95 25.50
CA VAL A 865 22.87 -3.22 24.33
C VAL A 865 22.32 -3.95 23.09
N HIS A 866 22.02 -3.21 22.03
CA HIS A 866 21.40 -3.76 20.83
C HIS A 866 22.42 -4.27 19.80
N GLY A 867 23.56 -3.58 19.64
CA GLY A 867 24.70 -3.99 18.80
C GLY A 867 24.52 -3.83 17.29
N ASP A 868 23.28 -3.90 16.78
CA ASP A 868 22.94 -3.83 15.35
C ASP A 868 21.64 -3.04 15.09
N VAL A 869 21.61 -1.76 15.45
CA VAL A 869 20.45 -0.87 15.17
C VAL A 869 20.50 -0.44 13.69
N LYS A 870 19.50 -0.84 12.91
CA LYS A 870 19.38 -0.55 11.46
C LYS A 870 17.92 -0.64 10.99
N PRO A 871 17.55 -0.11 9.80
CA PRO A 871 16.15 -0.06 9.35
C PRO A 871 15.50 -1.45 9.16
N GLN A 872 16.27 -2.48 8.81
CA GLN A 872 15.77 -3.85 8.67
C GLN A 872 15.30 -4.45 10.01
N ASN A 873 15.83 -3.96 11.13
CA ASN A 873 15.50 -4.41 12.49
C ASN A 873 14.41 -3.52 13.13
N VAL A 874 13.81 -2.58 12.39
CA VAL A 874 12.67 -1.76 12.82
C VAL A 874 11.43 -2.27 12.07
N LEU A 875 10.59 -3.03 12.75
CA LEU A 875 9.41 -3.70 12.21
C LEU A 875 8.13 -2.91 12.49
N PHE A 876 7.05 -3.18 11.76
CA PHE A 876 5.75 -2.51 11.92
C PHE A 876 4.61 -3.46 12.26
N ASP A 877 3.89 -3.14 13.34
CA ASP A 877 2.62 -3.79 13.68
C ASP A 877 1.46 -3.33 12.78
N ALA A 878 0.27 -3.88 13.00
CA ALA A 878 -0.93 -3.57 12.21
C ALA A 878 -1.38 -2.10 12.26
N ASP A 879 -1.01 -1.35 13.30
CA ASP A 879 -1.33 0.08 13.47
C ASP A 879 -0.18 0.99 12.96
N PHE A 880 0.85 0.42 12.32
CA PHE A 880 2.10 1.08 11.89
C PHE A 880 2.93 1.68 13.05
N GLU A 881 2.86 1.11 14.26
CA GLU A 881 3.82 1.46 15.31
C GLU A 881 5.15 0.74 15.10
N ALA A 882 6.25 1.44 15.39
CA ALA A 882 7.62 0.94 15.19
C ALA A 882 8.05 0.06 16.37
N HIS A 883 8.47 -1.17 16.07
CA HIS A 883 9.00 -2.16 17.00
C HIS A 883 10.42 -2.55 16.63
N LEU A 884 11.38 -2.25 17.50
CA LEU A 884 12.77 -2.64 17.30
C LEU A 884 12.97 -4.13 17.68
N SER A 885 13.63 -4.89 16.81
CA SER A 885 13.80 -6.36 16.90
C SER A 885 15.27 -6.77 17.09
N ASP A 886 15.52 -8.07 17.23
CA ASP A 886 16.87 -8.69 17.22
C ASP A 886 17.84 -8.28 18.35
N PHE A 887 17.40 -7.50 19.32
CA PHE A 887 18.16 -7.18 20.53
C PHE A 887 18.45 -8.43 21.39
N GLY A 888 19.63 -8.47 22.01
CA GLY A 888 20.02 -9.49 22.99
C GLY A 888 20.34 -10.89 22.41
N LEU A 889 20.21 -11.09 21.10
CA LEU A 889 20.37 -12.41 20.46
C LEU A 889 21.80 -12.97 20.50
N ASP A 890 22.84 -12.12 20.63
CA ASP A 890 24.23 -12.56 20.80
C ASP A 890 24.42 -13.53 21.98
N ARG A 891 23.62 -13.39 23.04
CA ARG A 891 23.66 -14.28 24.22
C ARG A 891 23.05 -15.66 23.97
N LEU A 892 22.41 -15.86 22.83
CA LEU A 892 21.70 -17.09 22.46
C LEU A 892 22.43 -17.89 21.37
N THR A 893 23.56 -17.40 20.85
CA THR A 893 24.34 -18.03 19.77
C THR A 893 25.84 -18.03 20.06
N ILE A 894 26.46 -19.22 20.11
CA ILE A 894 27.92 -19.36 20.02
C ILE A 894 28.40 -18.91 18.63
N ALA A 895 29.44 -18.07 18.58
CA ALA A 895 30.06 -17.64 17.32
C ALA A 895 30.84 -18.79 16.66
N THR A 896 30.23 -19.46 15.69
CA THR A 896 30.89 -20.49 14.88
C THR A 896 31.96 -19.87 13.96
N SER A 897 33.23 -20.15 14.24
CA SER A 897 34.40 -19.65 13.50
C SER A 897 34.61 -20.36 12.14
N ALA A 898 33.55 -20.47 11.35
CA ALA A 898 33.46 -21.36 10.18
C ALA A 898 33.00 -20.67 8.88
N GLU A 899 33.14 -19.34 8.77
CA GLU A 899 32.85 -18.62 7.52
C GLU A 899 33.85 -17.46 7.29
N ALA A 900 35.14 -17.78 7.39
CA ALA A 900 36.27 -16.86 7.20
C ALA A 900 36.52 -16.49 5.72
N SER A 901 35.45 -16.15 4.99
CA SER A 901 35.45 -15.78 3.58
C SER A 901 34.37 -14.75 3.19
N SER A 902 33.79 -14.03 4.16
CA SER A 902 33.06 -12.78 3.91
C SER A 902 33.48 -11.66 4.87
N SER A 903 33.59 -10.43 4.37
CA SER A 903 34.16 -9.29 5.09
C SER A 903 33.13 -8.51 5.91
N THR A 904 32.40 -9.19 6.80
CA THR A 904 31.43 -8.54 7.70
C THR A 904 32.00 -8.36 9.11
N PRO A 905 31.87 -7.18 9.75
CA PRO A 905 32.38 -6.97 11.10
C PRO A 905 31.61 -7.78 12.15
N THR A 906 32.29 -8.15 13.24
CA THR A 906 31.73 -8.99 14.32
C THR A 906 30.56 -8.33 15.06
N VAL A 907 30.46 -6.99 15.03
CA VAL A 907 29.37 -6.20 15.62
C VAL A 907 28.85 -5.20 14.60
N GLY A 908 27.52 -5.07 14.51
CA GLY A 908 26.80 -4.10 13.68
C GLY A 908 26.89 -4.34 12.16
N THR A 909 26.02 -3.65 11.43
CA THR A 909 25.98 -3.66 9.96
C THR A 909 26.81 -2.52 9.38
N LEU A 910 27.60 -2.80 8.33
CA LEU A 910 28.43 -1.81 7.64
C LEU A 910 27.59 -0.60 7.16
N GLY A 911 28.10 0.61 7.41
CA GLY A 911 27.39 1.87 7.17
C GLY A 911 26.61 2.41 8.39
N TYR A 912 26.19 1.54 9.32
CA TYR A 912 25.46 1.92 10.55
C TYR A 912 26.35 1.81 11.80
N VAL A 913 27.23 0.81 11.84
CA VAL A 913 28.14 0.54 12.95
C VAL A 913 29.10 1.70 13.24
N SER A 914 29.30 2.02 14.52
CA SER A 914 30.21 3.10 14.91
C SER A 914 31.69 2.76 14.65
N PRO A 915 32.55 3.74 14.26
CA PRO A 915 33.97 3.47 13.96
C PRO A 915 34.74 2.79 15.11
N LYS A 916 34.40 3.08 16.37
CA LYS A 916 35.00 2.40 17.53
C LYS A 916 34.59 0.92 17.60
N ALA A 917 33.32 0.60 17.35
CA ALA A 917 32.83 -0.78 17.36
C ALA A 917 33.41 -1.61 16.20
N VAL A 918 33.70 -1.00 15.04
CA VAL A 918 34.46 -1.65 13.96
C VAL A 918 35.88 -2.01 14.40
N LEU A 919 36.53 -1.15 15.18
CA LEU A 919 37.91 -1.35 15.65
C LEU A 919 38.03 -2.29 16.86
N THR A 920 37.07 -2.29 17.79
CA THR A 920 37.11 -3.15 18.99
C THR A 920 36.36 -4.47 18.82
N GLY A 921 35.40 -4.55 17.90
CA GLY A 921 34.50 -5.71 17.80
C GLY A 921 33.50 -5.83 18.96
N GLU A 922 33.27 -4.76 19.73
CA GLU A 922 32.42 -4.76 20.93
C GLU A 922 31.18 -3.87 20.76
N ALA A 923 30.02 -4.39 21.15
CA ALA A 923 28.77 -3.64 21.24
C ALA A 923 28.76 -2.76 22.50
N THR A 924 28.44 -1.48 22.35
CA THR A 924 28.45 -0.47 23.43
C THR A 924 27.21 0.41 23.35
N LYS A 925 26.78 1.01 24.48
CA LYS A 925 25.60 1.90 24.49
C LYS A 925 25.80 3.11 23.57
N GLU A 926 27.02 3.63 23.55
CA GLU A 926 27.46 4.75 22.73
C GLU A 926 27.57 4.33 21.25
N GLY A 927 27.72 3.03 20.98
CA GLY A 927 27.62 2.41 19.65
C GLY A 927 26.17 2.29 19.15
N ASP A 928 25.24 1.90 20.02
CA ASP A 928 23.79 1.93 19.71
C ASP A 928 23.32 3.36 19.42
N VAL A 929 23.76 4.35 20.22
CA VAL A 929 23.47 5.77 20.01
C VAL A 929 23.96 6.23 18.64
N TYR A 930 25.20 5.91 18.25
CA TYR A 930 25.71 6.24 16.92
C TYR A 930 24.88 5.60 15.80
N SER A 931 24.55 4.31 15.96
CA SER A 931 23.78 3.55 14.96
C SER A 931 22.36 4.10 14.81
N PHE A 932 21.72 4.47 15.92
CA PHE A 932 20.47 5.24 15.92
C PHE A 932 20.63 6.60 15.22
N GLY A 933 21.74 7.29 15.44
CA GLY A 933 22.07 8.54 14.74
C GLY A 933 22.13 8.39 13.22
N ILE A 934 22.70 7.29 12.72
CA ILE A 934 22.70 6.97 11.28
C ILE A 934 21.28 6.66 10.78
N VAL A 935 20.54 5.78 11.46
CA VAL A 935 19.13 5.46 11.10
C VAL A 935 18.25 6.71 11.10
N LEU A 936 18.48 7.62 12.05
CA LEU A 936 17.79 8.91 12.10
C LEU A 936 18.17 9.78 10.88
N LEU A 937 19.45 9.95 10.56
CA LEU A 937 19.85 10.75 9.40
C LEU A 937 19.35 10.17 8.05
N GLU A 938 19.34 8.84 7.88
CA GLU A 938 18.72 8.19 6.73
C GLU A 938 17.20 8.43 6.69
N LEU A 939 16.50 8.20 7.80
CA LEU A 939 15.06 8.42 7.93
C LEU A 939 14.65 9.88 7.65
N LEU A 940 15.47 10.85 8.03
CA LEU A 940 15.25 12.27 7.78
C LEU A 940 15.51 12.68 6.32
N THR A 941 16.49 12.07 5.66
CA THR A 941 17.01 12.55 4.36
C THR A 941 16.63 11.67 3.16
N GLY A 942 16.10 10.46 3.39
CA GLY A 942 15.81 9.48 2.33
C GLY A 942 17.06 8.86 1.69
N ARG A 943 18.26 9.16 2.20
CA ARG A 943 19.53 8.72 1.62
C ARG A 943 20.15 7.59 2.44
N ARG A 944 20.44 6.47 1.78
CA ARG A 944 21.19 5.35 2.38
C ARG A 944 22.58 5.79 2.86
N PRO A 945 23.10 5.25 3.98
CA PRO A 945 24.38 5.66 4.56
C PRO A 945 25.63 5.08 3.86
N VAL A 946 25.46 4.43 2.71
CA VAL A 946 26.56 3.89 1.89
C VAL A 946 27.38 5.06 1.31
N MET A 947 28.70 4.91 1.20
CA MET A 947 29.60 6.00 0.82
C MET A 947 29.28 6.56 -0.57
N PHE A 948 29.11 7.88 -0.69
CA PHE A 948 28.80 8.58 -1.94
C PHE A 948 30.02 8.74 -2.85
N THR A 949 31.21 8.76 -2.26
CA THR A 949 32.55 8.62 -2.86
C THR A 949 33.45 7.93 -1.83
N GLU A 950 34.69 7.57 -2.17
CA GLU A 950 35.63 6.88 -1.26
C GLU A 950 35.85 7.58 0.09
N ASP A 951 35.54 8.88 0.20
CA ASP A 951 35.75 9.72 1.39
C ASP A 951 34.47 10.36 1.97
N GLU A 952 33.28 10.23 1.35
CA GLU A 952 32.07 10.95 1.77
C GLU A 952 30.93 10.04 2.25
N ASP A 953 30.71 10.02 3.56
CA ASP A 953 29.58 9.37 4.24
C ASP A 953 28.41 10.35 4.51
N ILE A 954 27.27 9.82 4.98
CA ILE A 954 26.07 10.61 5.28
C ILE A 954 26.30 11.70 6.33
N VAL A 955 27.15 11.48 7.34
CA VAL A 955 27.41 12.45 8.41
C VAL A 955 28.27 13.60 7.88
N LYS A 956 29.29 13.31 7.07
CA LYS A 956 30.09 14.32 6.34
C LYS A 956 29.22 15.11 5.36
N TRP A 957 28.39 14.43 4.58
CA TRP A 957 27.51 15.05 3.59
C TRP A 957 26.47 15.98 4.25
N VAL A 958 25.79 15.56 5.31
CA VAL A 958 24.84 16.42 6.05
C VAL A 958 25.54 17.66 6.62
N LYS A 959 26.71 17.50 7.27
CA LYS A 959 27.50 18.62 7.80
C LYS A 959 27.90 19.62 6.70
N LYS A 960 28.27 19.13 5.52
CA LYS A 960 28.63 19.92 4.33
C LYS A 960 27.46 20.72 3.76
N GLN A 961 26.24 20.16 3.70
CA GLN A 961 25.06 20.93 3.26
C GLN A 961 24.67 22.01 4.27
N LEU A 962 24.71 21.70 5.57
CA LEU A 962 24.46 22.68 6.63
C LEU A 962 25.45 23.85 6.58
N GLN A 963 26.76 23.57 6.39
CA GLN A 963 27.79 24.60 6.23
C GLN A 963 27.59 25.49 4.99
N ARG A 964 26.95 24.97 3.94
CA ARG A 964 26.62 25.72 2.72
C ARG A 964 25.27 26.46 2.79
N GLY A 965 24.51 26.28 3.88
CA GLY A 965 23.14 26.78 3.99
C GLY A 965 22.12 26.03 3.11
N GLN A 966 22.52 24.93 2.47
CA GLN A 966 21.69 24.15 1.54
C GLN A 966 20.79 23.16 2.28
N ILE A 967 20.02 23.66 3.25
CA ILE A 967 19.19 22.83 4.15
C ILE A 967 18.10 22.08 3.36
N SER A 968 17.57 22.68 2.29
CA SER A 968 16.59 22.04 1.39
C SER A 968 17.13 20.77 0.70
N GLU A 969 18.44 20.68 0.45
CA GLU A 969 19.07 19.48 -0.14
C GLU A 969 19.09 18.28 0.82
N LEU A 970 18.86 18.52 2.13
CA LEU A 970 18.71 17.47 3.14
C LEU A 970 17.34 16.80 3.10
N LEU A 971 16.35 17.38 2.42
CA LEU A 971 15.02 16.79 2.35
C LEU A 971 14.93 15.76 1.22
N GLU A 972 14.26 14.65 1.51
CA GLU A 972 13.73 13.76 0.48
C GLU A 972 12.66 14.52 -0.32
N PRO A 973 12.48 14.28 -1.64
CA PRO A 973 11.55 15.06 -2.46
C PRO A 973 10.11 15.16 -1.93
N GLY A 974 9.58 14.11 -1.30
CA GLY A 974 8.25 14.13 -0.65
C GLY A 974 8.18 14.81 0.72
N LEU A 975 9.27 15.47 1.16
CA LEU A 975 9.32 16.34 2.34
C LEU A 975 9.62 17.80 2.00
N LEU A 976 9.79 18.16 0.71
CA LEU A 976 10.08 19.54 0.28
C LEU A 976 8.99 20.55 0.69
N GLU A 977 7.77 20.08 0.98
CA GLU A 977 6.63 20.87 1.48
C GLU A 977 6.78 21.40 2.92
N LEU A 978 7.88 21.09 3.63
CA LEU A 978 8.11 21.58 5.00
C LEU A 978 8.44 23.09 5.04
N ASP A 979 7.41 23.92 5.20
CA ASP A 979 7.50 25.37 5.41
C ASP A 979 8.56 25.73 6.49
N PRO A 980 9.62 26.51 6.15
CA PRO A 980 10.68 26.88 7.09
C PRO A 980 10.24 27.68 8.33
N GLU A 981 9.01 28.19 8.37
CA GLU A 981 8.40 28.84 9.54
C GLU A 981 7.53 27.90 10.40
N SER A 982 7.48 26.60 10.07
CA SER A 982 6.65 25.58 10.76
C SER A 982 7.35 24.91 11.94
N SER A 983 6.56 24.43 12.92
CA SER A 983 7.12 23.60 14.01
C SER A 983 7.61 22.25 13.47
N GLU A 984 7.01 21.75 12.39
CA GLU A 984 7.45 20.54 11.69
C GLU A 984 8.88 20.70 11.10
N TRP A 985 9.24 21.90 10.62
CA TRP A 985 10.60 22.23 10.21
C TRP A 985 11.56 22.42 11.40
N GLU A 986 11.10 23.01 12.51
CA GLU A 986 11.88 23.06 13.76
C GLU A 986 12.16 21.64 14.31
N GLU A 987 11.15 20.75 14.27
CA GLU A 987 11.23 19.33 14.64
C GLU A 987 12.18 18.56 13.69
N PHE A 988 12.15 18.85 12.39
CA PHE A 988 13.10 18.29 11.40
C PHE A 988 14.54 18.73 11.68
N LEU A 989 14.78 20.04 11.86
CA LEU A 989 16.10 20.59 12.20
C LEU A 989 16.61 20.07 13.55
N LEU A 990 15.71 19.84 14.51
CA LEU A 990 16.05 19.20 15.78
C LEU A 990 16.43 17.73 15.58
N GLY A 991 15.70 16.98 14.76
CA GLY A 991 16.06 15.61 14.35
C GLY A 991 17.45 15.55 13.71
N VAL A 992 17.75 16.45 12.76
CA VAL A 992 19.08 16.52 12.12
C VAL A 992 20.17 16.81 13.15
N LYS A 993 19.95 17.76 14.07
CA LYS A 993 20.90 18.05 15.17
C LYS A 993 21.11 16.85 16.08
N VAL A 994 20.03 16.15 16.47
CA VAL A 994 20.10 14.94 17.30
C VAL A 994 20.90 13.85 16.58
N GLY A 995 20.65 13.59 15.29
CA GLY A 995 21.42 12.63 14.49
C GLY A 995 22.92 12.97 14.40
N LEU A 996 23.26 14.26 14.31
CA LEU A 996 24.66 14.74 14.31
C LEU A 996 25.35 14.68 15.69
N LEU A 997 24.60 14.84 16.79
CA LEU A 997 25.09 14.62 18.16
C LEU A 997 25.30 13.12 18.45
N CYS A 998 24.36 12.28 18.02
CA CYS A 998 24.47 10.83 18.12
C CYS A 998 25.70 10.30 17.35
N THR A 999 26.04 10.93 16.23
CA THR A 999 27.19 10.59 15.38
C THR A 999 28.47 11.37 15.73
N ALA A 1000 28.62 11.84 16.98
CA ALA A 1000 29.85 12.47 17.45
C ALA A 1000 31.07 11.52 17.36
N PRO A 1001 32.28 12.00 16.99
CA PRO A 1001 33.46 11.14 16.85
C PRO A 1001 33.86 10.45 18.15
N ASP A 1002 33.95 11.20 19.25
CA ASP A 1002 34.15 10.62 20.58
C ASP A 1002 32.83 9.99 21.08
N PRO A 1003 32.84 8.74 21.57
CA PRO A 1003 31.70 8.14 22.25
C PRO A 1003 31.18 8.94 23.47
N LEU A 1004 32.05 9.67 24.17
CA LEU A 1004 31.71 10.43 25.40
C LEU A 1004 30.94 11.73 25.11
N ASP A 1005 31.06 12.27 23.89
CA ASP A 1005 30.29 13.44 23.44
C ASP A 1005 28.85 13.08 23.04
N ARG A 1006 28.49 11.79 23.01
CA ARG A 1006 27.19 11.31 22.56
C ARG A 1006 26.15 11.39 23.69
N PRO A 1007 24.96 11.96 23.46
CA PRO A 1007 23.90 12.02 24.46
C PRO A 1007 23.36 10.62 24.79
N SER A 1008 22.83 10.41 26.00
CA SER A 1008 22.21 9.12 26.33
C SER A 1008 20.89 8.93 25.56
N MET A 1009 20.45 7.68 25.41
CA MET A 1009 19.15 7.42 24.76
C MET A 1009 17.96 8.05 25.50
N ALA A 1010 18.07 8.30 26.81
CA ALA A 1010 17.07 9.03 27.57
C ALA A 1010 17.04 10.53 27.19
N ASP A 1011 18.22 11.15 27.04
CA ASP A 1011 18.34 12.53 26.56
C ASP A 1011 17.86 12.65 25.11
N ILE A 1012 18.12 11.65 24.27
CA ILE A 1012 17.66 11.57 22.88
C ILE A 1012 16.13 11.49 22.82
N VAL A 1013 15.50 10.65 23.66
CA VAL A 1013 14.03 10.63 23.79
C VAL A 1013 13.53 12.01 24.25
N PHE A 1014 14.12 12.60 25.28
CA PHE A 1014 13.74 13.93 25.79
C PHE A 1014 13.88 15.06 24.73
N MET A 1015 14.94 15.02 23.92
CA MET A 1015 15.14 15.96 22.81
C MET A 1015 14.10 15.75 21.70
N LEU A 1016 13.82 14.50 21.31
CA LEU A 1016 12.83 14.19 20.27
C LEU A 1016 11.38 14.42 20.75
N GLU A 1017 11.09 14.27 22.04
CA GLU A 1017 9.80 14.63 22.65
C GLU A 1017 9.58 16.16 22.77
N GLY A 1018 10.64 16.96 22.61
CA GLY A 1018 10.54 18.42 22.45
C GLY A 1018 10.14 19.15 23.72
N CYS A 1019 10.90 18.99 24.80
CA CYS A 1019 10.58 19.60 26.08
C CYS A 1019 10.63 21.15 26.07
N ARG A 1020 9.54 21.73 26.58
CA ARG A 1020 9.44 23.15 26.93
C ARG A 1020 10.31 23.40 28.17
N VAL A 1021 11.10 24.47 28.17
CA VAL A 1021 11.98 24.81 29.30
C VAL A 1021 11.39 25.94 30.13
N GLY A 1022 11.18 25.65 31.42
CA GLY A 1022 10.77 26.56 32.49
C GLY A 1022 11.14 25.89 33.83
N PRO A 1023 11.59 26.63 34.86
CA PRO A 1023 12.77 26.18 35.59
C PRO A 1023 12.53 25.38 36.89
N ASP A 1024 13.59 24.65 37.26
CA ASP A 1024 13.98 24.17 38.61
C ASP A 1024 13.14 23.09 39.33
N ILE A 1025 13.58 21.83 39.18
CA ILE A 1025 14.10 20.92 40.25
C ILE A 1025 13.25 20.75 41.55
N PRO A 1026 12.95 19.51 42.03
CA PRO A 1026 13.87 18.35 42.08
C PRO A 1026 13.29 16.95 41.76
N SER A 1027 14.20 15.96 41.76
CA SER A 1027 13.89 14.52 41.84
C SER A 1027 13.30 14.12 43.21
N SER A 1028 12.23 13.32 43.21
CA SER A 1028 12.06 12.14 44.09
C SER A 1028 10.66 11.51 43.96
N ALA A 1029 10.58 10.22 43.58
CA ALA A 1029 9.54 9.24 43.96
C ALA A 1029 9.68 7.94 43.14
N ASP A 1030 10.50 7.00 43.60
CA ASP A 1030 10.37 5.57 43.24
C ASP A 1030 9.60 4.88 44.39
N PRO A 1031 8.44 4.27 44.12
CA PRO A 1031 7.74 3.42 45.08
C PRO A 1031 7.60 1.97 44.58
N THR A 1032 8.70 1.34 44.17
CA THR A 1032 8.76 -0.12 44.09
C THR A 1032 8.81 -0.77 45.47
N SER A 1033 8.19 -1.95 45.59
CA SER A 1033 8.07 -2.81 46.78
C SER A 1033 7.12 -2.38 47.93
N GLN A 1034 6.15 -3.25 48.20
CA GLN A 1034 5.92 -3.83 49.54
C GLN A 1034 5.62 -5.34 49.36
N PRO A 1035 5.93 -6.20 50.35
CA PRO A 1035 5.99 -7.65 50.16
C PRO A 1035 4.67 -8.38 50.47
N SER A 1036 4.59 -9.65 50.03
CA SER A 1036 3.67 -10.65 50.61
C SER A 1036 4.43 -11.51 51.65
N PRO A 1037 3.75 -12.10 52.65
CA PRO A 1037 4.38 -12.49 53.91
C PRO A 1037 4.97 -13.91 53.95
N ALA A 1038 5.78 -14.13 55.01
CA ALA A 1038 6.59 -15.31 55.37
C ALA A 1038 7.93 -15.42 54.64
#